data_AF-W2K240-F1
#
_entry.id   AF-W2K240-F1
#
_cell.length_a   1.000
_cell.length_b   1.000
_cell.length_c   1.000
_cell.angle_alpha   90.00
_cell.angle_beta   90.00
_cell.angle_gamma   90.00
#
_symmetry.space_group_name_H-M   'P 1'
#
loop_
_entity.id
_entity.type
_entity.pdbx_description
1 polymer ?
#
loop_
_entity_poly.entity_id
_entity_poly.type
_entity_poly.pdbx_seq_one_letter_code
_entity_poly.pdbx_strand_id
1 'polypeptide(L)'
;MTSAICRCTTSSEATSRNWCPNSMEDKQDVVVAREAAARSKSMLPRVQVEDIQFEIDHEVPPRRQTISTQLPPSSAAGGRKGFSNSMSTGTPLKILIASWNVGNTMPPKDSKLLNEWIPEGGGDFDVIALGLQESTYKSEKISENLVRADSLHTSNAKADEQDVEENETDPPTLNSVLDATEVDDVEEEDEMEEEESETKTDYPGDKTKRRGSLDLSSTDENSSPSSEAMRTARVGSTETSNSSTIDASKSSDVIVKRSRTKKSMRKMTRMVRQLSSNLRDTMGDTHDYPFSKQIYLHLGDSYVLAGKVELMEMRLFVYVHERNNVCDVEKLAVPTGLGSVIGNKGGLIFKCVVENTSLCFASCHLAAHQDQKFLDKRNSDCATILSAQFGQKNVSIDHQFDHCFWFGDLNYRLDLSYSAPRQRNHEKHCAEVMTLVRAKKWVTLNQNDQLKHQVEDKKALTGWELPPALFPPTFKRVRHTLDEYLLERVPSYCDRVLYKSLPGLRGNLKLQRFSCFEAIATSDHKPVAAAFQVGQTPHINSGSTENSTLVEISDLTGKSLLGLDLAGLSDPYVKFYSTPSNAVQVDASGSHPSTATISNTCSPKWRDDQVPKLHVLCDNERDVKHVHLTLVVMDYDATSKDDLMGVASVSLDKFCQSRPRFIPFEVPVVLNGKAAGTLTGKIRITLPGQDTPLPEETGPQLIRVAGCHCTLS
;
A
#
# COMPACT_ATOMS: atom_id res chain seq x y z
N MET A 1 -39.02 -34.89 42.26
CA MET A 1 -38.40 -35.37 43.50
C MET A 1 -37.31 -34.38 43.89
N THR A 2 -37.44 -33.77 45.09
CA THR A 2 -36.39 -33.22 46.00
C THR A 2 -35.26 -32.33 45.43
N SER A 3 -34.92 -31.14 45.93
CA SER A 3 -35.34 -30.23 47.02
C SER A 3 -34.87 -28.81 46.61
N ALA A 4 -35.59 -27.70 46.80
CA ALA A 4 -35.77 -26.92 48.05
C ALA A 4 -34.47 -26.71 48.87
N ILE A 5 -34.09 -25.57 49.46
CA ILE A 5 -34.61 -24.19 49.69
C ILE A 5 -33.40 -23.47 50.36
N CYS A 6 -33.23 -22.14 50.21
CA CYS A 6 -33.22 -21.15 51.31
C CYS A 6 -32.47 -19.85 50.95
N ARG A 7 -33.18 -18.73 51.04
CA ARG A 7 -32.64 -17.38 51.22
C ARG A 7 -32.54 -17.12 52.72
N CYS A 8 -31.54 -16.36 53.16
CA CYS A 8 -31.78 -15.09 53.85
C CYS A 8 -30.50 -14.29 54.08
N THR A 9 -30.72 -12.98 53.96
CA THR A 9 -29.89 -11.79 54.12
C THR A 9 -29.34 -11.57 55.53
N THR A 10 -28.22 -10.85 55.68
CA THR A 10 -28.15 -9.52 56.33
C THR A 10 -26.78 -8.84 56.16
N SER A 11 -26.85 -7.51 56.20
CA SER A 11 -25.85 -6.45 56.06
C SER A 11 -24.82 -6.33 57.19
N SER A 12 -23.65 -5.73 56.92
CA SER A 12 -23.17 -4.55 57.66
C SER A 12 -21.92 -3.92 57.00
N GLU A 13 -21.89 -2.60 57.09
CA GLU A 13 -20.89 -1.66 56.57
C GLU A 13 -19.56 -1.71 57.35
N ALA A 14 -18.46 -1.25 56.74
CA ALA A 14 -17.74 -0.02 57.14
C ALA A 14 -16.23 -0.01 56.83
N THR A 15 -15.85 1.04 56.12
CA THR A 15 -14.66 1.92 56.31
C THR A 15 -13.26 1.57 55.79
N SER A 16 -12.71 2.63 55.20
CA SER A 16 -11.44 2.95 54.55
C SER A 16 -10.24 3.16 55.49
N ARG A 17 -9.00 2.92 55.01
CA ARG A 17 -7.93 3.91 54.71
C ARG A 17 -6.50 3.30 54.70
N ASN A 18 -5.70 3.90 53.81
CA ASN A 18 -4.25 3.86 53.55
C ASN A 18 -3.31 3.71 54.76
N TRP A 19 -2.12 3.10 54.55
CA TRP A 19 -0.83 3.78 54.81
C TRP A 19 0.40 3.08 54.18
N CYS A 20 1.46 3.86 53.99
CA CYS A 20 2.74 3.56 53.32
C CYS A 20 3.89 3.54 54.37
N PRO A 21 5.19 3.53 54.02
CA PRO A 21 6.19 2.52 54.43
C PRO A 21 7.17 2.98 55.53
N ASN A 22 8.11 2.11 55.94
CA ASN A 22 9.25 2.50 56.77
C ASN A 22 10.59 1.91 56.30
N SER A 23 11.59 2.80 56.39
CA SER A 23 13.03 2.68 56.12
C SER A 23 13.83 2.03 57.24
N MET A 24 15.03 1.55 56.93
CA MET A 24 16.18 1.59 57.86
C MET A 24 17.49 1.81 57.09
N GLU A 25 18.29 2.73 57.63
CA GLU A 25 19.60 3.19 57.19
C GLU A 25 20.70 2.17 57.56
N ASP A 26 21.82 2.18 56.82
CA ASP A 26 23.14 2.19 57.44
C ASP A 26 24.21 2.78 56.49
N LYS A 27 25.04 3.66 57.05
CA LYS A 27 26.21 4.30 56.45
C LYS A 27 27.46 3.56 56.91
N GLN A 28 28.46 3.38 56.03
CA GLN A 28 29.87 3.67 56.38
C GLN A 28 30.84 3.61 55.19
N ASP A 29 31.54 4.73 55.05
CA ASP A 29 32.95 4.98 54.75
C ASP A 29 33.61 4.60 53.40
N VAL A 30 34.00 5.70 52.74
CA VAL A 30 34.93 5.84 51.63
C VAL A 30 36.37 5.87 52.16
N VAL A 31 37.25 5.05 51.60
CA VAL A 31 38.71 5.22 51.69
C VAL A 31 39.27 5.39 50.28
N VAL A 32 40.00 6.48 50.10
CA VAL A 32 40.76 6.86 48.90
C VAL A 32 42.10 6.11 48.90
N ALA A 33 42.47 5.52 47.76
CA ALA A 33 43.87 5.25 47.42
C ALA A 33 44.08 5.40 45.90
N ARG A 34 44.92 6.36 45.54
CA ARG A 34 45.58 6.49 44.24
C ARG A 34 46.81 5.58 44.24
N GLU A 35 47.08 4.88 43.15
CA GLU A 35 48.45 4.69 42.65
C GLU A 35 48.49 4.21 41.20
N ALA A 36 49.64 4.45 40.57
CA ALA A 36 49.84 4.60 39.13
C ALA A 36 50.56 3.40 38.47
N ALA A 37 50.59 3.45 37.14
CA ALA A 37 51.55 2.86 36.21
C ALA A 37 51.49 1.34 35.94
N ALA A 38 51.33 0.95 34.67
CA ALA A 38 52.46 0.65 33.78
C ALA A 38 52.01 -0.04 32.49
N ARG A 39 52.73 0.27 31.41
CA ARG A 39 52.70 -0.40 30.10
C ARG A 39 53.05 -1.89 30.23
N SER A 40 52.39 -2.75 29.45
CA SER A 40 53.02 -3.96 28.94
C SER A 40 52.44 -4.38 27.59
N LYS A 41 53.35 -4.63 26.64
CA LYS A 41 53.12 -5.34 25.38
C LYS A 41 53.09 -6.84 25.67
N SER A 42 52.12 -7.59 25.15
CA SER A 42 52.31 -9.02 24.80
C SER A 42 51.11 -9.50 23.98
N MET A 43 51.35 -9.83 22.71
CA MET A 43 51.32 -11.21 22.19
C MET A 43 49.94 -11.86 22.14
N LEU A 44 49.45 -11.98 20.91
CA LEU A 44 48.38 -12.88 20.48
C LEU A 44 48.72 -14.34 20.85
N PRO A 45 47.76 -15.12 21.35
CA PRO A 45 47.74 -16.55 21.12
C PRO A 45 46.69 -16.87 20.04
N ARG A 46 47.17 -17.58 19.02
CA ARG A 46 46.37 -18.28 18.02
C ARG A 46 45.72 -19.47 18.72
N VAL A 47 44.41 -19.41 18.99
CA VAL A 47 43.67 -20.52 19.60
C VAL A 47 43.06 -21.38 18.50
N GLN A 48 43.35 -22.68 18.59
CA GLN A 48 42.83 -23.72 17.73
C GLN A 48 41.34 -23.95 17.98
N VAL A 49 40.64 -24.27 16.90
CA VAL A 49 39.22 -24.61 16.89
C VAL A 49 39.09 -26.06 17.32
N GLU A 50 38.46 -26.30 18.46
CA GLU A 50 37.99 -27.61 18.90
C GLU A 50 36.45 -27.60 18.99
N ASP A 51 35.90 -28.77 18.69
CA ASP A 51 34.54 -29.04 18.25
C ASP A 51 33.43 -28.64 19.23
N ILE A 52 32.40 -27.97 18.71
CA ILE A 52 31.07 -27.90 19.34
C ILE A 52 30.07 -28.48 18.35
N GLN A 53 29.64 -29.71 18.64
CA GLN A 53 28.53 -30.38 17.97
C GLN A 53 27.21 -29.65 18.30
N PHE A 54 26.47 -29.24 17.27
CA PHE A 54 25.04 -28.98 17.35
C PHE A 54 24.32 -30.03 16.51
N GLU A 55 23.50 -30.86 17.15
CA GLU A 55 22.55 -31.75 16.49
C GLU A 55 21.53 -30.89 15.71
N ILE A 56 21.49 -31.09 14.40
CA ILE A 56 20.43 -30.62 13.51
C ILE A 56 19.83 -31.89 12.90
N ASP A 57 18.60 -32.21 13.28
CA ASP A 57 17.81 -33.28 12.66
C ASP A 57 17.56 -32.94 11.19
N HIS A 58 18.18 -33.71 10.30
CA HIS A 58 17.91 -33.72 8.87
C HIS A 58 17.08 -34.96 8.53
N GLU A 59 15.77 -34.80 8.32
CA GLU A 59 15.00 -35.80 7.59
C GLU A 59 15.17 -35.58 6.08
N VAL A 60 15.81 -36.57 5.44
CA VAL A 60 16.01 -36.70 3.99
C VAL A 60 14.80 -37.41 3.37
N PRO A 61 14.16 -36.91 2.30
CA PRO A 61 13.14 -37.66 1.58
C PRO A 61 13.78 -38.67 0.62
N PRO A 62 13.27 -39.91 0.51
CA PRO A 62 13.85 -40.90 -0.38
C PRO A 62 13.44 -40.71 -1.85
N ARG A 63 14.36 -41.18 -2.70
CA ARG A 63 14.38 -41.12 -4.16
C ARG A 63 13.20 -41.83 -4.84
N ARG A 64 12.84 -41.27 -6.02
CA ARG A 64 12.06 -41.86 -7.12
C ARG A 64 12.37 -43.34 -7.39
N GLN A 65 11.30 -44.12 -7.57
CA GLN A 65 11.28 -45.27 -8.48
C GLN A 65 10.09 -45.12 -9.45
N THR A 66 10.40 -45.28 -10.74
CA THR A 66 9.47 -45.46 -11.86
C THR A 66 8.87 -46.87 -11.85
N ILE A 67 7.60 -47.05 -12.27
CA ILE A 67 7.14 -48.06 -13.25
C ILE A 67 5.60 -48.07 -13.42
N SER A 68 5.21 -48.04 -14.71
CA SER A 68 4.08 -48.70 -15.43
C SER A 68 2.61 -48.55 -15.02
N THR A 69 1.87 -48.09 -16.04
CA THR A 69 0.44 -48.26 -16.37
C THR A 69 -0.18 -49.62 -16.06
N GLN A 70 -1.41 -49.64 -15.51
CA GLN A 70 -2.55 -50.50 -15.88
C GLN A 70 -3.91 -49.89 -15.41
N LEU A 71 -4.91 -49.85 -16.29
CA LEU A 71 -6.35 -49.72 -16.00
C LEU A 71 -6.93 -51.14 -15.82
N PRO A 72 -7.87 -51.43 -14.90
CA PRO A 72 -9.34 -51.43 -15.20
C PRO A 72 -10.23 -51.35 -13.91
N PRO A 73 -11.51 -51.79 -13.87
CA PRO A 73 -12.70 -51.52 -14.70
C PRO A 73 -13.85 -50.83 -13.91
N SER A 74 -14.91 -50.49 -14.64
CA SER A 74 -16.20 -49.97 -14.15
C SER A 74 -16.98 -50.91 -13.22
N SER A 75 -17.53 -50.37 -12.13
CA SER A 75 -18.78 -50.89 -11.53
C SER A 75 -19.51 -49.80 -10.74
N ALA A 76 -20.77 -49.58 -11.09
CA ALA A 76 -21.70 -48.69 -10.42
C ALA A 76 -22.26 -49.33 -9.15
N ALA A 77 -22.33 -48.57 -8.05
CA ALA A 77 -23.33 -48.74 -6.99
C ALA A 77 -23.36 -47.47 -6.12
N GLY A 78 -24.58 -46.97 -5.88
CA GLY A 78 -24.83 -45.65 -5.30
C GLY A 78 -24.56 -45.54 -3.80
N GLY A 79 -24.25 -44.31 -3.41
CA GLY A 79 -24.26 -43.84 -2.03
C GLY A 79 -24.19 -42.32 -2.03
N ARG A 80 -25.35 -41.67 -1.89
CA ARG A 80 -25.44 -40.21 -1.66
C ARG A 80 -24.76 -39.90 -0.33
N LYS A 81 -23.51 -39.43 -0.37
CA LYS A 81 -22.86 -38.71 0.73
C LYS A 81 -22.88 -37.22 0.40
N GLY A 82 -23.32 -36.42 1.36
CA GLY A 82 -23.48 -34.98 1.22
C GLY A 82 -22.22 -34.32 0.69
N PHE A 83 -22.40 -33.47 -0.33
CA PHE A 83 -21.38 -32.52 -0.73
C PHE A 83 -21.21 -31.52 0.41
N SER A 84 -20.17 -31.68 1.23
CA SER A 84 -19.54 -30.50 1.81
C SER A 84 -18.91 -29.74 0.64
N ASN A 85 -19.53 -28.63 0.25
CA ASN A 85 -18.93 -27.68 -0.67
C ASN A 85 -17.75 -27.00 0.05
N SER A 86 -16.64 -27.71 0.18
CA SER A 86 -15.31 -27.10 0.26
C SER A 86 -14.99 -26.58 -1.14
N MET A 87 -15.59 -25.44 -1.50
CA MET A 87 -15.27 -24.78 -2.77
C MET A 87 -13.81 -24.36 -2.73
N SER A 88 -13.05 -24.83 -3.72
CA SER A 88 -11.66 -24.45 -3.95
C SER A 88 -11.59 -22.93 -4.12
N THR A 89 -11.05 -22.23 -3.13
CA THR A 89 -10.37 -20.97 -3.39
C THR A 89 -9.30 -21.27 -4.45
N GLY A 90 -9.20 -20.44 -5.49
CA GLY A 90 -8.19 -20.63 -6.53
C GLY A 90 -6.79 -20.80 -5.92
N THR A 91 -5.86 -21.39 -6.66
CA THR A 91 -4.48 -21.54 -6.20
C THR A 91 -3.95 -20.18 -5.72
N PRO A 92 -3.39 -20.07 -4.49
CA PRO A 92 -2.90 -18.80 -3.98
C PRO A 92 -1.91 -18.18 -4.95
N LEU A 93 -2.04 -16.87 -5.18
CA LEU A 93 -1.12 -16.11 -6.01
C LEU A 93 0.23 -16.00 -5.31
N LYS A 94 1.31 -16.09 -6.07
CA LYS A 94 2.67 -15.80 -5.61
C LYS A 94 3.10 -14.44 -6.13
N ILE A 95 3.47 -13.51 -5.25
CA ILE A 95 3.84 -12.15 -5.62
C ILE A 95 5.29 -11.89 -5.20
N LEU A 96 6.11 -11.39 -6.12
CA LEU A 96 7.44 -10.88 -5.84
C LEU A 96 7.42 -9.34 -5.90
N ILE A 97 7.79 -8.70 -4.79
CA ILE A 97 8.08 -7.26 -4.74
C ILE A 97 9.60 -7.11 -4.74
N ALA A 98 10.15 -6.46 -5.75
CA ALA A 98 11.57 -6.21 -5.90
C ALA A 98 11.83 -4.70 -5.98
N SER A 99 12.85 -4.21 -5.27
CA SER A 99 13.22 -2.80 -5.28
C SER A 99 14.72 -2.61 -5.32
N TRP A 100 15.18 -1.59 -6.06
CA TRP A 100 16.57 -1.19 -6.07
C TRP A 100 16.76 0.28 -6.47
N ASN A 101 17.42 1.06 -5.61
CA ASN A 101 18.06 2.29 -6.03
C ASN A 101 19.36 1.94 -6.80
N VAL A 102 19.36 2.16 -8.12
CA VAL A 102 20.47 1.71 -8.99
C VAL A 102 21.63 2.71 -9.03
N GLY A 103 21.54 3.85 -8.33
CA GLY A 103 22.61 4.84 -8.22
C GLY A 103 23.08 5.35 -9.59
N ASN A 104 22.15 5.48 -10.54
CA ASN A 104 22.34 5.85 -11.94
C ASN A 104 23.35 4.95 -12.69
N THR A 105 23.56 3.72 -12.18
CA THR A 105 24.52 2.76 -12.73
C THR A 105 23.79 1.58 -13.37
N MET A 106 24.23 1.19 -14.57
CA MET A 106 23.63 0.07 -15.27
C MET A 106 23.72 -1.21 -14.41
N PRO A 107 22.62 -1.95 -14.26
CA PRO A 107 22.62 -3.26 -13.62
C PRO A 107 23.63 -4.23 -14.23
N PRO A 108 24.09 -5.25 -13.47
CA PRO A 108 24.98 -6.28 -14.00
C PRO A 108 24.39 -6.93 -15.25
N LYS A 109 25.19 -7.08 -16.30
CA LYS A 109 24.82 -7.87 -17.48
C LYS A 109 24.84 -9.39 -17.20
N ASP A 110 25.46 -9.80 -16.10
CA ASP A 110 25.50 -11.20 -15.66
C ASP A 110 24.11 -11.68 -15.23
N SER A 111 23.54 -12.59 -16.01
CA SER A 111 22.23 -13.17 -15.74
C SER A 111 22.18 -13.97 -14.44
N LYS A 112 23.32 -14.49 -13.94
CA LYS A 112 23.36 -15.23 -12.67
C LYS A 112 23.08 -14.32 -11.48
N LEU A 113 23.71 -13.15 -11.44
CA LEU A 113 23.48 -12.16 -10.38
C LEU A 113 22.03 -11.67 -10.40
N LEU A 114 21.49 -11.41 -11.60
CA LEU A 114 20.09 -11.01 -11.74
C LEU A 114 19.13 -12.13 -11.32
N ASN A 115 19.44 -13.39 -11.64
CA ASN A 115 18.66 -14.58 -11.28
C ASN A 115 18.51 -14.78 -9.76
N GLU A 116 19.53 -14.41 -8.97
CA GLU A 116 19.41 -14.47 -7.51
C GLU A 116 18.33 -13.52 -6.99
N TRP A 117 18.28 -12.29 -7.53
CA TRP A 117 17.32 -11.27 -7.11
C TRP A 117 15.92 -11.51 -7.68
N ILE A 118 15.84 -11.68 -8.99
CA ILE A 118 14.62 -11.94 -9.75
C ILE A 118 14.86 -13.24 -10.52
N PRO A 119 14.16 -14.35 -10.23
CA PRO A 119 14.40 -15.61 -10.92
C PRO A 119 14.26 -15.49 -12.44
N GLU A 120 15.17 -16.13 -13.17
CA GLU A 120 15.12 -16.29 -14.62
C GLU A 120 13.83 -17.04 -14.99
N GLY A 121 13.17 -16.58 -16.05
CA GLY A 121 11.84 -17.07 -16.40
C GLY A 121 10.75 -16.67 -15.40
N GLY A 122 11.02 -15.73 -14.48
CA GLY A 122 10.12 -15.29 -13.41
C GLY A 122 9.86 -16.30 -12.29
N GLY A 123 10.44 -17.50 -12.37
CA GLY A 123 10.25 -18.56 -11.38
C GLY A 123 8.81 -19.06 -11.34
N ASP A 124 8.26 -19.19 -10.13
CA ASP A 124 6.88 -19.64 -9.92
C ASP A 124 5.91 -18.51 -9.55
N PHE A 125 6.36 -17.25 -9.62
CA PHE A 125 5.59 -16.07 -9.26
C PHE A 125 4.47 -15.77 -10.27
N ASP A 126 3.31 -15.38 -9.79
CA ASP A 126 2.20 -14.91 -10.63
C ASP A 126 2.36 -13.45 -11.02
N VAL A 127 2.86 -12.64 -10.09
CA VAL A 127 3.04 -11.19 -10.25
C VAL A 127 4.43 -10.80 -9.77
N ILE A 128 5.12 -9.97 -10.55
CA ILE A 128 6.41 -9.38 -10.19
C ILE A 128 6.30 -7.86 -10.32
N ALA A 129 6.39 -7.15 -9.20
CA ALA A 129 6.46 -5.69 -9.16
C ALA A 129 7.91 -5.25 -8.90
N LEU A 130 8.48 -4.49 -9.83
CA LEU A 130 9.87 -4.04 -9.83
C LEU A 130 9.93 -2.50 -9.76
N GLY A 131 10.37 -1.98 -8.62
CA GLY A 131 10.58 -0.56 -8.38
C GLY A 131 12.06 -0.18 -8.48
N LEU A 132 12.37 0.84 -9.28
CA LEU A 132 13.72 1.34 -9.47
C LEU A 132 13.78 2.83 -9.16
N GLN A 133 14.84 3.26 -8.50
CA GLN A 133 15.14 4.65 -8.17
C GLN A 133 16.52 5.03 -8.72
N GLU A 134 16.75 6.30 -9.03
CA GLU A 134 17.98 6.79 -9.67
C GLU A 134 18.37 5.94 -10.88
N SER A 135 17.43 5.77 -11.79
CA SER A 135 17.57 4.86 -12.93
C SER A 135 17.83 5.56 -14.25
N THR A 136 18.47 6.73 -14.22
CA THR A 136 18.95 7.40 -15.42
C THR A 136 20.37 6.95 -15.73
N TYR A 137 20.56 6.23 -16.82
CA TYR A 137 21.88 5.77 -17.23
C TYR A 137 22.51 6.75 -18.21
N LYS A 138 23.77 7.12 -17.99
CA LYS A 138 24.55 7.85 -19.01
C LYS A 138 24.64 6.98 -20.26
N SER A 139 24.22 7.49 -21.42
CA SER A 139 24.32 6.72 -22.67
C SER A 139 25.79 6.61 -23.09
N GLU A 140 26.29 5.39 -23.28
CA GLU A 140 27.55 5.15 -24.00
C GLU A 140 27.37 5.41 -25.51
N LYS A 141 27.29 6.69 -25.91
CA LYS A 141 27.47 7.17 -27.30
C LYS A 141 28.09 8.57 -27.14
N ILE A 142 29.36 8.84 -27.43
CA ILE A 142 30.06 8.76 -28.72
C ILE A 142 31.56 8.54 -28.45
N SER A 143 32.05 7.32 -28.64
CA SER A 143 33.47 7.04 -28.92
C SER A 143 33.65 6.33 -30.27
N GLU A 144 32.60 6.33 -31.10
CA GLU A 144 32.66 5.84 -32.50
C GLU A 144 33.09 6.94 -33.50
N ASN A 145 33.19 8.21 -33.08
CA ASN A 145 33.78 9.28 -33.90
C ASN A 145 35.30 9.37 -33.78
N LEU A 146 35.92 8.70 -32.81
CA LEU A 146 37.39 8.62 -32.68
C LEU A 146 38.00 7.42 -33.43
N VAL A 147 37.19 6.45 -33.86
CA VAL A 147 37.66 5.31 -34.69
C VAL A 147 37.44 5.55 -36.19
N ARG A 148 36.62 6.54 -36.57
CA ARG A 148 36.48 6.99 -37.97
C ARG A 148 37.47 8.07 -38.41
N ALA A 149 38.27 8.62 -37.49
CA ALA A 149 39.35 9.55 -37.83
C ALA A 149 40.62 8.84 -38.32
N ASP A 150 40.80 7.55 -38.03
CA ASP A 150 41.97 6.74 -38.45
C ASP A 150 41.76 5.93 -39.74
N SER A 151 40.61 6.09 -40.42
CA SER A 151 40.29 5.37 -41.66
C SER A 151 40.23 6.27 -42.90
N LEU A 152 40.68 7.52 -42.81
CA LEU A 152 40.77 8.47 -43.92
C LEU A 152 42.22 8.87 -44.22
N HIS A 153 43.13 7.88 -44.26
CA HIS A 153 44.39 8.01 -44.99
C HIS A 153 44.44 6.96 -46.09
N THR A 154 43.71 7.20 -47.18
CA THR A 154 44.04 6.70 -48.53
C THR A 154 43.18 7.45 -49.54
N SER A 155 43.70 8.55 -50.08
CA SER A 155 43.73 8.83 -51.53
C SER A 155 43.95 10.33 -51.83
N ASN A 156 44.93 10.56 -52.70
CA ASN A 156 45.07 11.70 -53.60
C ASN A 156 45.39 13.10 -53.04
N ALA A 157 46.67 13.49 -53.14
CA ALA A 157 47.09 14.61 -53.98
C ALA A 157 48.59 14.51 -54.33
N LYS A 158 48.90 14.62 -55.62
CA LYS A 158 50.24 14.85 -56.20
C LYS A 158 50.33 16.32 -56.63
N ALA A 159 51.58 16.83 -56.65
CA ALA A 159 52.07 18.12 -57.17
C ALA A 159 51.72 19.34 -56.28
N ASP A 160 52.64 20.21 -55.85
CA ASP A 160 53.75 20.85 -56.57
C ASP A 160 55.01 21.08 -55.70
N GLU A 161 56.14 21.24 -56.40
CA GLU A 161 57.48 21.59 -55.90
C GLU A 161 57.63 23.12 -55.69
N GLN A 162 58.31 23.55 -54.61
CA GLN A 162 59.50 24.44 -54.63
C GLN A 162 59.96 24.92 -53.22
N ASP A 163 61.21 24.56 -52.93
CA ASP A 163 62.31 25.16 -52.13
C ASP A 163 62.09 26.35 -51.14
N VAL A 164 62.71 26.22 -49.94
CA VAL A 164 63.85 27.02 -49.40
C VAL A 164 63.88 27.08 -47.84
N GLU A 165 65.01 26.62 -47.27
CA GLU A 165 65.75 26.97 -46.01
C GLU A 165 65.06 26.96 -44.62
N GLU A 166 65.47 26.07 -43.71
CA GLU A 166 66.52 26.21 -42.66
C GLU A 166 66.22 27.20 -41.52
N ASN A 167 65.91 26.67 -40.32
CA ASN A 167 66.74 26.92 -39.14
C ASN A 167 66.41 26.00 -37.96
N GLU A 168 67.47 25.42 -37.41
CA GLU A 168 67.54 24.62 -36.19
C GLU A 168 67.42 25.49 -34.92
N THR A 169 66.92 24.90 -33.83
CA THR A 169 67.48 25.07 -32.46
C THR A 169 66.81 24.07 -31.50
N ASP A 170 67.61 23.17 -30.91
CA ASP A 170 67.25 22.18 -29.87
C ASP A 170 67.29 22.79 -28.42
N PRO A 171 67.26 22.00 -27.31
CA PRO A 171 66.18 21.73 -26.34
C PRO A 171 66.55 22.32 -24.94
N PRO A 172 66.18 21.83 -23.71
CA PRO A 172 65.24 20.80 -23.21
C PRO A 172 64.28 21.33 -22.09
N THR A 173 63.33 20.56 -21.53
CA THR A 173 63.48 19.90 -20.21
C THR A 173 62.23 19.10 -19.80
N LEU A 174 62.54 18.01 -19.10
CA LEU A 174 61.66 17.06 -18.39
C LEU A 174 60.90 17.74 -17.24
N ASN A 175 59.61 17.43 -17.05
CA ASN A 175 59.09 16.91 -15.77
C ASN A 175 57.62 16.46 -15.83
N SER A 176 57.40 15.36 -15.12
CA SER A 176 56.14 14.73 -14.73
C SER A 176 55.09 15.68 -14.17
N VAL A 177 53.82 15.47 -14.54
CA VAL A 177 52.66 15.98 -13.80
C VAL A 177 51.68 14.84 -13.54
N LEU A 178 51.55 14.55 -12.25
CA LEU A 178 50.40 13.92 -11.62
C LEU A 178 49.25 14.94 -11.56
N ASP A 179 48.04 14.42 -11.60
CA ASP A 179 46.84 14.92 -10.90
C ASP A 179 46.00 16.05 -11.53
N ALA A 180 44.74 16.05 -11.07
CA ALA A 180 43.61 16.96 -11.28
C ALA A 180 42.65 16.61 -12.45
N THR A 181 41.33 16.47 -12.27
CA THR A 181 40.48 16.78 -11.11
C THR A 181 39.11 16.13 -11.28
N GLU A 182 38.56 15.66 -10.16
CA GLU A 182 37.13 15.44 -9.92
C GLU A 182 36.37 16.76 -10.10
N VAL A 183 35.14 16.68 -10.60
CA VAL A 183 34.25 17.84 -10.76
C VAL A 183 33.17 17.74 -9.69
N ASP A 184 33.13 18.76 -8.86
CA ASP A 184 32.27 18.95 -7.70
C ASP A 184 30.76 18.85 -8.02
N ASP A 185 30.05 18.14 -7.14
CA ASP A 185 28.60 18.27 -6.96
C ASP A 185 28.34 19.62 -6.26
N VAL A 186 27.48 20.44 -6.88
CA VAL A 186 27.10 21.77 -6.40
C VAL A 186 26.40 21.65 -5.05
N GLU A 187 26.97 22.32 -4.04
CA GLU A 187 26.38 22.57 -2.72
C GLU A 187 25.09 23.39 -2.86
N GLU A 188 23.98 22.88 -2.31
CA GLU A 188 22.80 23.70 -2.02
C GLU A 188 23.11 24.49 -0.74
N GLU A 189 23.37 25.79 -0.90
CA GLU A 189 23.60 26.72 0.22
C GLU A 189 22.31 26.95 1.04
N ASP A 190 22.47 26.85 2.36
CA ASP A 190 21.51 27.24 3.40
C ASP A 190 21.36 28.78 3.46
N GLU A 191 20.13 29.29 3.50
CA GLU A 191 19.85 30.67 3.96
C GLU A 191 19.25 30.64 5.38
N MET A 192 19.87 31.44 6.26
CA MET A 192 19.58 31.63 7.68
C MET A 192 18.43 32.61 7.92
N GLU A 193 17.86 32.47 9.12
CA GLU A 193 16.71 33.13 9.74
C GLU A 193 16.82 34.67 9.87
N GLU A 194 15.66 35.35 9.82
CA GLU A 194 15.44 36.62 10.51
C GLU A 194 14.46 36.39 11.68
N GLU A 195 14.97 36.54 12.92
CA GLU A 195 14.17 36.72 14.13
C GLU A 195 13.79 38.20 14.26
N GLU A 196 12.51 38.54 14.35
CA GLU A 196 12.06 39.77 14.99
C GLU A 196 11.20 39.48 16.22
N SER A 197 11.70 39.97 17.35
CA SER A 197 11.10 39.94 18.68
C SER A 197 10.01 41.00 18.81
N GLU A 198 8.77 40.62 19.15
CA GLU A 198 7.74 41.58 19.58
C GLU A 198 7.57 41.58 21.11
N THR A 199 7.97 42.71 21.69
CA THR A 199 7.72 43.10 23.08
C THR A 199 6.31 43.63 23.28
N LYS A 200 5.73 43.20 24.39
CA LYS A 200 4.47 43.60 25.02
C LYS A 200 4.45 45.09 25.43
N THR A 201 3.39 45.85 25.09
CA THR A 201 2.91 47.02 25.89
C THR A 201 1.42 47.31 25.69
N ASP A 202 0.77 47.68 26.80
CA ASP A 202 -0.64 48.02 27.00
C ASP A 202 -1.14 49.33 26.34
N TYR A 203 -2.48 49.38 26.18
CA TYR A 203 -3.47 50.48 26.01
C TYR A 203 -3.11 51.91 26.51
N PRO A 204 -3.88 53.02 26.24
CA PRO A 204 -5.29 53.12 25.74
C PRO A 204 -5.61 54.28 24.74
N GLY A 205 -6.85 54.31 24.22
CA GLY A 205 -7.61 55.58 24.19
C GLY A 205 -8.30 56.05 22.88
N ASP A 206 -9.61 55.85 22.85
CA ASP A 206 -10.63 56.92 22.75
C ASP A 206 -11.00 57.58 21.39
N LYS A 207 -12.31 57.44 21.05
CA LYS A 207 -13.24 58.44 20.44
C LYS A 207 -12.92 58.96 19.02
N THR A 208 -13.85 59.21 18.09
CA THR A 208 -15.31 59.36 18.11
C THR A 208 -15.82 59.58 16.68
N LYS A 209 -17.08 59.15 16.44
CA LYS A 209 -18.18 59.88 15.77
C LYS A 209 -18.26 60.04 14.24
N ARG A 210 -19.46 59.58 13.79
CA ARG A 210 -20.49 60.26 12.94
C ARG A 210 -20.21 60.27 11.43
N ARG A 211 -21.19 60.15 10.52
CA ARG A 211 -22.67 60.20 10.56
C ARG A 211 -23.22 59.81 9.18
N GLY A 212 -24.48 59.36 9.14
CA GLY A 212 -25.43 59.49 8.00
C GLY A 212 -25.68 58.17 7.26
N SER A 213 -26.71 57.36 7.55
CA SER A 213 -28.17 57.58 7.47
C SER A 213 -28.66 57.96 6.08
N LEU A 214 -29.36 57.04 5.40
CA LEU A 214 -30.80 57.16 5.11
C LEU A 214 -31.35 55.86 4.48
N ASP A 215 -32.43 55.37 5.10
CA ASP A 215 -33.39 54.36 4.63
C ASP A 215 -34.11 54.78 3.33
N LEU A 216 -34.67 53.79 2.61
CA LEU A 216 -36.13 53.67 2.38
C LEU A 216 -36.49 52.41 1.55
N SER A 217 -37.39 51.60 2.13
CA SER A 217 -38.53 50.80 1.60
C SER A 217 -38.95 51.02 0.12
N SER A 218 -39.64 50.14 -0.64
CA SER A 218 -40.40 48.89 -0.43
C SER A 218 -40.93 48.39 -1.80
N THR A 219 -41.55 47.20 -1.81
CA THR A 219 -42.69 46.71 -2.61
C THR A 219 -42.50 46.21 -4.06
N ASP A 220 -42.79 44.90 -4.20
CA ASP A 220 -43.80 44.25 -5.05
C ASP A 220 -43.59 43.93 -6.55
N GLU A 221 -43.75 42.62 -6.78
CA GLU A 221 -44.55 41.94 -7.81
C GLU A 221 -44.08 41.73 -9.28
N ASN A 222 -44.11 40.42 -9.61
CA ASN A 222 -44.68 39.78 -10.80
C ASN A 222 -43.93 39.65 -12.14
N SER A 223 -44.07 38.40 -12.64
CA SER A 223 -44.23 37.96 -14.03
C SER A 223 -42.99 37.67 -14.91
N SER A 224 -42.94 36.41 -15.36
CA SER A 224 -42.27 35.95 -16.59
C SER A 224 -42.90 36.61 -17.83
N PRO A 225 -42.23 36.63 -19.00
CA PRO A 225 -42.42 35.53 -19.97
C PRO A 225 -41.23 35.21 -20.91
N SER A 226 -41.46 34.16 -21.69
CA SER A 226 -40.73 33.48 -22.76
C SER A 226 -40.52 34.23 -24.09
N SER A 227 -39.54 33.78 -24.90
CA SER A 227 -39.61 33.44 -26.36
C SER A 227 -38.17 33.30 -26.91
N GLU A 228 -37.69 32.19 -27.51
CA GLU A 228 -38.06 31.43 -28.72
C GLU A 228 -37.55 32.03 -30.05
N ALA A 229 -36.75 31.25 -30.80
CA ALA A 229 -36.65 31.33 -32.27
C ALA A 229 -36.15 30.00 -32.89
N MET A 230 -37.01 29.44 -33.76
CA MET A 230 -36.88 28.21 -34.56
C MET A 230 -35.98 28.34 -35.80
N ARG A 231 -35.61 27.20 -36.42
CA ARG A 231 -35.97 26.88 -37.83
C ARG A 231 -35.75 25.40 -38.26
N THR A 232 -36.87 24.73 -38.57
CA THR A 232 -37.22 23.86 -39.73
C THR A 232 -36.28 22.69 -40.13
N ALA A 233 -36.63 21.40 -40.06
CA ALA A 233 -37.74 20.59 -40.64
C ALA A 233 -37.56 20.16 -42.13
N ARG A 234 -37.52 18.83 -42.38
CA ARG A 234 -38.20 18.19 -43.52
C ARG A 234 -38.55 16.72 -43.23
N VAL A 235 -39.68 16.32 -43.82
CA VAL A 235 -40.63 15.23 -43.47
C VAL A 235 -40.66 14.14 -44.55
N GLY A 236 -41.13 12.94 -44.17
CA GLY A 236 -41.89 11.98 -45.02
C GLY A 236 -41.68 10.53 -44.56
N SER A 237 -42.48 9.87 -43.71
CA SER A 237 -43.91 9.47 -43.68
C SER A 237 -44.35 8.44 -44.73
N THR A 238 -44.75 7.24 -44.26
CA THR A 238 -45.98 6.42 -44.56
C THR A 238 -45.73 4.96 -44.07
N GLU A 239 -46.42 4.43 -43.06
CA GLU A 239 -47.72 3.69 -43.08
C GLU A 239 -47.67 2.35 -43.88
N THR A 240 -48.27 1.19 -43.56
CA THR A 240 -49.16 0.64 -42.50
C THR A 240 -49.34 -0.89 -42.71
N SER A 241 -49.72 -1.62 -41.64
CA SER A 241 -50.73 -2.74 -41.57
C SER A 241 -50.36 -4.25 -41.74
N ASN A 242 -50.79 -5.03 -40.70
CA ASN A 242 -51.60 -6.29 -40.64
C ASN A 242 -51.22 -7.55 -41.48
N SER A 243 -51.54 -8.82 -41.17
CA SER A 243 -52.15 -9.63 -40.08
C SER A 243 -52.24 -11.11 -40.58
N SER A 244 -52.31 -12.12 -39.69
CA SER A 244 -52.92 -13.49 -39.82
C SER A 244 -52.27 -14.54 -40.78
N THR A 245 -52.32 -15.88 -40.65
CA THR A 245 -52.81 -16.94 -39.71
C THR A 245 -52.33 -18.34 -40.21
N ILE A 246 -52.04 -19.27 -39.27
CA ILE A 246 -52.31 -20.75 -39.21
C ILE A 246 -52.09 -21.66 -40.45
N ASP A 247 -51.25 -22.72 -40.35
CA ASP A 247 -51.66 -24.16 -40.24
C ASP A 247 -50.46 -25.15 -40.09
N ALA A 248 -50.75 -26.35 -39.57
CA ALA A 248 -49.83 -27.36 -39.04
C ALA A 248 -49.48 -28.53 -39.99
N SER A 249 -48.30 -29.14 -39.83
CA SER A 249 -48.11 -30.59 -39.49
C SER A 249 -46.73 -31.17 -39.87
N LYS A 250 -46.11 -31.85 -38.88
CA LYS A 250 -45.19 -33.01 -38.88
C LYS A 250 -43.98 -33.06 -39.85
N SER A 251 -42.76 -33.07 -39.28
CA SER A 251 -41.96 -34.29 -39.02
C SER A 251 -40.52 -33.91 -38.63
N SER A 252 -39.96 -34.69 -37.72
CA SER A 252 -38.65 -34.57 -37.08
C SER A 252 -37.46 -34.65 -38.04
N ASP A 253 -36.49 -33.75 -37.86
CA ASP A 253 -35.06 -34.06 -38.06
C ASP A 253 -34.16 -33.13 -37.22
N VAL A 254 -33.28 -33.76 -36.45
CA VAL A 254 -32.31 -33.14 -35.55
C VAL A 254 -31.13 -32.62 -36.38
N ILE A 255 -30.94 -31.30 -36.44
CA ILE A 255 -29.70 -30.67 -36.93
C ILE A 255 -29.11 -29.79 -35.83
N VAL A 256 -27.98 -30.24 -35.28
CA VAL A 256 -27.14 -29.53 -34.30
C VAL A 256 -26.60 -28.25 -34.92
N LYS A 257 -27.20 -27.09 -34.59
CA LYS A 257 -26.60 -25.77 -34.86
C LYS A 257 -25.45 -25.55 -33.88
N ARG A 258 -24.22 -25.64 -34.40
CA ARG A 258 -22.96 -25.28 -33.70
C ARG A 258 -23.11 -23.92 -32.99
N SER A 259 -22.78 -23.91 -31.70
CA SER A 259 -22.98 -22.76 -30.82
C SER A 259 -22.17 -21.53 -31.26
N ARG A 260 -22.80 -20.36 -31.09
CA ARG A 260 -22.21 -19.03 -31.32
C ARG A 260 -21.05 -18.68 -30.36
N THR A 261 -20.76 -19.51 -29.37
CA THR A 261 -19.71 -19.28 -28.36
C THR A 261 -18.28 -19.50 -28.86
N LYS A 262 -18.03 -20.43 -29.80
CA LYS A 262 -16.67 -20.66 -30.35
C LYS A 262 -16.21 -19.55 -31.30
N LYS A 263 -17.13 -18.82 -31.94
CA LYS A 263 -16.80 -17.68 -32.82
C LYS A 263 -16.48 -16.42 -32.02
N SER A 264 -17.09 -16.26 -30.84
CA SER A 264 -16.82 -15.17 -29.89
C SER A 264 -15.44 -15.32 -29.25
N MET A 265 -15.08 -16.53 -28.79
CA MET A 265 -13.75 -16.82 -28.24
C MET A 265 -12.63 -16.58 -29.26
N ARG A 266 -12.80 -16.98 -30.52
CA ARG A 266 -11.80 -16.68 -31.58
C ARG A 266 -11.69 -15.19 -31.90
N LYS A 267 -12.76 -14.41 -31.71
CA LYS A 267 -12.75 -12.95 -31.84
C LYS A 267 -12.00 -12.31 -30.68
N MET A 268 -12.14 -12.85 -29.46
CA MET A 268 -11.40 -12.43 -28.26
C MET A 268 -9.92 -12.85 -28.29
N THR A 269 -9.56 -14.06 -28.71
CA THR A 269 -8.15 -14.46 -28.91
C THR A 269 -7.50 -13.66 -30.04
N ARG A 270 -8.26 -13.23 -31.05
CA ARG A 270 -7.77 -12.33 -32.11
C ARG A 270 -7.61 -10.91 -31.58
N MET A 271 -8.50 -10.42 -30.71
CA MET A 271 -8.40 -9.11 -30.08
C MET A 271 -7.27 -9.06 -29.03
N VAL A 272 -7.05 -10.14 -28.28
CA VAL A 272 -5.88 -10.33 -27.40
C VAL A 272 -4.61 -10.37 -28.24
N ARG A 273 -4.54 -11.13 -29.34
CA ARG A 273 -3.40 -11.07 -30.28
C ARG A 273 -3.22 -9.70 -30.95
N GLN A 274 -4.31 -8.95 -31.14
CA GLN A 274 -4.29 -7.60 -31.70
C GLN A 274 -3.85 -6.58 -30.64
N LEU A 275 -4.16 -6.80 -29.37
CA LEU A 275 -3.58 -6.10 -28.23
C LEU A 275 -2.11 -6.50 -28.03
N SER A 276 -1.73 -7.76 -28.24
CA SER A 276 -0.33 -8.23 -28.24
C SER A 276 0.47 -7.66 -29.41
N SER A 277 -0.15 -7.49 -30.59
CA SER A 277 0.49 -6.85 -31.74
C SER A 277 0.56 -5.33 -31.57
N ASN A 278 -0.48 -4.71 -31.01
CA ASN A 278 -0.44 -3.29 -30.64
C ASN A 278 0.51 -3.04 -29.45
N LEU A 279 0.75 -4.04 -28.59
CA LEU A 279 1.79 -4.07 -27.56
C LEU A 279 3.19 -4.22 -28.16
N ARG A 280 3.35 -5.01 -29.24
CA ARG A 280 4.59 -5.02 -30.04
C ARG A 280 4.84 -3.69 -30.76
N ASP A 281 3.78 -2.98 -31.15
CA ASP A 281 3.91 -1.64 -31.74
C ASP A 281 4.16 -0.55 -30.66
N THR A 282 3.66 -0.72 -29.44
CA THR A 282 4.09 0.10 -28.27
C THR A 282 5.47 -0.31 -27.74
N MET A 283 6.01 -1.47 -28.14
CA MET A 283 7.41 -1.79 -27.91
C MET A 283 8.37 -0.96 -28.78
N GLY A 284 7.86 -0.20 -29.75
CA GLY A 284 8.62 0.89 -30.38
C GLY A 284 9.11 1.94 -29.38
N ASP A 285 8.33 2.22 -28.32
CA ASP A 285 8.68 3.19 -27.26
C ASP A 285 9.41 2.55 -26.06
N THR A 286 9.41 1.21 -25.93
CA THR A 286 10.13 0.52 -24.82
C THR A 286 11.62 0.31 -25.09
N HIS A 287 12.14 0.74 -26.24
CA HIS A 287 13.56 0.58 -26.58
C HIS A 287 14.49 1.64 -25.98
N ASP A 288 13.97 2.67 -25.30
CA ASP A 288 14.79 3.78 -24.78
C ASP A 288 15.29 3.59 -23.34
N TYR A 289 14.85 2.55 -22.62
CA TYR A 289 15.38 2.23 -21.30
C TYR A 289 16.13 0.88 -21.29
N PRO A 290 17.49 0.91 -21.25
CA PRO A 290 18.31 -0.29 -21.40
C PRO A 290 17.95 -1.45 -20.47
N PHE A 291 17.63 -1.16 -19.20
CA PHE A 291 17.35 -2.22 -18.23
C PHE A 291 15.97 -2.87 -18.41
N SER A 292 14.98 -2.18 -18.99
CA SER A 292 13.67 -2.81 -19.26
C SER A 292 13.80 -3.98 -20.25
N LYS A 293 14.65 -3.82 -21.27
CA LYS A 293 14.92 -4.88 -22.23
C LYS A 293 15.60 -6.07 -21.57
N GLN A 294 16.56 -5.82 -20.68
CA GLN A 294 17.23 -6.89 -19.93
C GLN A 294 16.23 -7.67 -19.06
N ILE A 295 15.36 -6.98 -18.31
CA ILE A 295 14.34 -7.62 -17.47
C ILE A 295 13.34 -8.42 -18.33
N TYR A 296 12.87 -7.85 -19.44
CA TYR A 296 11.95 -8.54 -20.34
C TYR A 296 12.55 -9.85 -20.87
N LEU A 297 13.82 -9.82 -21.32
CA LEU A 297 14.52 -11.02 -21.77
C LEU A 297 14.75 -12.03 -20.63
N HIS A 298 15.03 -11.53 -19.42
CA HIS A 298 15.27 -12.36 -18.24
C HIS A 298 14.03 -13.08 -17.74
N LEU A 299 12.85 -12.44 -17.82
CA LEU A 299 11.56 -13.05 -17.44
C LEU A 299 11.00 -13.97 -18.53
N GLY A 300 11.34 -13.73 -19.79
CA GLY A 300 10.91 -14.54 -20.94
C GLY A 300 9.45 -14.34 -21.33
N ASP A 301 9.02 -15.08 -22.35
CA ASP A 301 7.73 -14.88 -23.04
C ASP A 301 6.49 -15.23 -22.21
N SER A 302 6.64 -15.95 -21.10
CA SER A 302 5.55 -16.34 -20.21
C SER A 302 5.03 -15.17 -19.35
N TYR A 303 5.76 -14.05 -19.30
CA TYR A 303 5.36 -12.85 -18.56
C TYR A 303 5.01 -11.71 -19.51
N VAL A 304 3.93 -11.01 -19.17
CA VAL A 304 3.48 -9.82 -19.88
C VAL A 304 3.67 -8.62 -18.96
N LEU A 305 4.17 -7.51 -19.51
CA LEU A 305 4.18 -6.23 -18.81
C LEU A 305 2.74 -5.71 -18.70
N ALA A 306 2.13 -5.85 -17.52
CA ALA A 306 0.79 -5.35 -17.23
C ALA A 306 0.77 -3.81 -17.21
N GLY A 307 1.88 -3.19 -16.78
CA GLY A 307 2.11 -1.78 -17.01
C GLY A 307 3.39 -1.23 -16.40
N LYS A 308 3.66 0.02 -16.78
CA LYS A 308 4.84 0.79 -16.38
C LYS A 308 4.40 2.19 -15.94
N VAL A 309 4.99 2.67 -14.85
CA VAL A 309 4.84 4.03 -14.32
C VAL A 309 6.23 4.64 -14.17
N GLU A 310 6.37 5.93 -14.45
CA GLU A 310 7.66 6.62 -14.45
C GLU A 310 7.50 8.03 -13.89
N LEU A 311 8.52 8.50 -13.18
CA LEU A 311 8.65 9.88 -12.72
C LEU A 311 10.14 10.20 -12.66
N MET A 312 10.63 10.96 -13.65
CA MET A 312 12.05 11.22 -13.88
C MET A 312 12.89 9.93 -13.79
N GLU A 313 13.71 9.79 -12.75
CA GLU A 313 14.63 8.66 -12.54
C GLU A 313 13.99 7.47 -11.82
N MET A 314 12.70 7.56 -11.47
CA MET A 314 11.95 6.47 -10.85
C MET A 314 11.19 5.67 -11.89
N ARG A 315 11.15 4.35 -11.71
CA ARG A 315 10.38 3.42 -12.55
C ARG A 315 9.67 2.39 -11.70
N LEU A 316 8.44 2.06 -12.06
CA LEU A 316 7.71 0.90 -11.56
C LEU A 316 7.24 0.06 -12.74
N PHE A 317 7.67 -1.20 -12.78
CA PHE A 317 7.19 -2.20 -13.74
C PHE A 317 6.38 -3.26 -13.01
N VAL A 318 5.22 -3.64 -13.55
CA VAL A 318 4.43 -4.76 -13.03
C VAL A 318 4.28 -5.79 -14.14
N TYR A 319 4.88 -6.95 -13.95
CA TYR A 319 4.78 -8.11 -14.83
C TYR A 319 3.83 -9.13 -14.24
N VAL A 320 3.02 -9.75 -15.09
CA VAL A 320 2.09 -10.81 -14.70
C VAL A 320 2.29 -12.01 -15.63
N HIS A 321 2.34 -13.20 -15.05
CA HIS A 321 2.43 -14.43 -15.82
C HIS A 321 1.14 -14.61 -16.65
N GLU A 322 1.27 -15.01 -17.93
CA GLU A 322 0.17 -15.17 -18.89
C GLU A 322 -0.95 -16.14 -18.47
N ARG A 323 -0.73 -16.92 -17.40
CA ARG A 323 -1.70 -17.85 -16.84
C ARG A 323 -2.79 -17.14 -16.02
N ASN A 324 -2.55 -15.88 -15.65
CA ASN A 324 -3.45 -15.11 -14.82
C ASN A 324 -4.19 -14.05 -15.64
N ASN A 325 -5.46 -13.82 -15.30
CA ASN A 325 -6.26 -12.73 -15.81
C ASN A 325 -5.95 -11.44 -15.03
N VAL A 326 -5.83 -10.34 -15.77
CA VAL A 326 -5.61 -9.01 -15.20
C VAL A 326 -6.68 -8.07 -15.75
N CYS A 327 -7.29 -7.29 -14.88
CA CYS A 327 -8.22 -6.23 -15.26
C CYS A 327 -8.09 -5.01 -14.33
N ASP A 328 -8.91 -4.00 -14.58
CA ASP A 328 -9.03 -2.79 -13.76
C ASP A 328 -7.68 -2.10 -13.45
N VAL A 329 -6.86 -1.93 -14.50
CA VAL A 329 -5.52 -1.36 -14.38
C VAL A 329 -5.59 0.17 -14.39
N GLU A 330 -5.05 0.81 -13.36
CA GLU A 330 -4.82 2.26 -13.32
C GLU A 330 -3.45 2.57 -12.68
N LYS A 331 -2.91 3.75 -13.00
CA LYS A 331 -1.60 4.18 -12.52
C LYS A 331 -1.55 5.68 -12.25
N LEU A 332 -0.76 6.08 -11.26
CA LEU A 332 -0.50 7.46 -10.89
C LEU A 332 0.97 7.65 -10.53
N ALA A 333 1.49 8.85 -10.78
CA ALA A 333 2.78 9.31 -10.28
C ALA A 333 2.55 10.55 -9.42
N VAL A 334 3.11 10.56 -8.22
CA VAL A 334 2.94 11.64 -7.23
C VAL A 334 4.32 12.22 -6.91
N PRO A 335 4.67 13.39 -7.45
CA PRO A 335 5.92 14.07 -7.12
C PRO A 335 5.89 14.65 -5.70
N THR A 336 7.00 14.53 -4.98
CA THR A 336 7.17 15.08 -3.62
C THR A 336 8.49 15.83 -3.40
N GLY A 337 9.30 16.01 -4.45
CA GLY A 337 10.56 16.76 -4.39
C GLY A 337 10.37 18.25 -4.16
N LEU A 338 11.41 19.07 -4.41
CA LEU A 338 11.39 20.50 -4.11
C LEU A 338 10.15 21.18 -4.74
N GLY A 339 9.42 21.94 -3.91
CA GLY A 339 8.15 22.58 -4.28
C GLY A 339 7.00 21.64 -4.64
N SER A 340 7.11 20.32 -4.38
CA SER A 340 6.18 19.27 -4.86
C SER A 340 6.05 19.19 -6.39
N VAL A 341 6.99 19.79 -7.14
CA VAL A 341 6.97 19.89 -8.60
C VAL A 341 8.22 19.27 -9.23
N ILE A 342 9.37 19.33 -8.55
CA ILE A 342 10.62 18.72 -9.05
C ILE A 342 10.58 17.19 -8.77
N GLY A 343 10.49 16.39 -9.83
CA GLY A 343 10.07 14.99 -9.80
C GLY A 343 11.15 13.93 -9.51
N ASN A 344 12.24 14.24 -8.81
CA ASN A 344 13.26 13.23 -8.46
C ASN A 344 12.92 12.43 -7.18
N LYS A 345 11.88 12.85 -6.45
CA LYS A 345 11.31 12.19 -5.27
C LYS A 345 9.79 12.08 -5.42
N GLY A 346 9.20 11.02 -4.89
CA GLY A 346 7.77 10.78 -5.01
C GLY A 346 7.37 9.33 -4.83
N GLY A 347 6.15 9.03 -5.32
CA GLY A 347 5.56 7.69 -5.34
C GLY A 347 4.97 7.35 -6.70
N LEU A 348 5.28 6.16 -7.20
CA LEU A 348 4.71 5.55 -8.39
C LEU A 348 3.71 4.49 -7.96
N ILE A 349 2.45 4.66 -8.30
CA ILE A 349 1.37 3.79 -7.86
C ILE A 349 0.77 3.08 -9.06
N PHE A 350 0.64 1.75 -8.98
CA PHE A 350 0.00 0.90 -9.97
C PHE A 350 -1.01 0.00 -9.26
N LYS A 351 -2.29 0.07 -9.66
CA LYS A 351 -3.32 -0.82 -9.17
C LYS A 351 -3.86 -1.71 -10.28
N CYS A 352 -4.24 -2.93 -9.93
CA CYS A 352 -4.88 -3.87 -10.82
C CYS A 352 -5.67 -4.92 -10.03
N VAL A 353 -6.56 -5.62 -10.71
CA VAL A 353 -7.18 -6.85 -10.19
C VAL A 353 -6.55 -8.03 -10.91
N VAL A 354 -6.02 -8.99 -10.14
CA VAL A 354 -5.48 -10.25 -10.66
C VAL A 354 -6.41 -11.38 -10.22
N GLU A 355 -6.95 -12.11 -11.20
CA GLU A 355 -8.13 -12.95 -11.04
C GLU A 355 -9.31 -12.17 -10.42
N ASN A 356 -9.46 -12.22 -9.10
CA ASN A 356 -10.50 -11.53 -8.35
C ASN A 356 -9.93 -10.72 -7.17
N THR A 357 -8.61 -10.65 -7.05
CA THR A 357 -7.93 -10.01 -5.91
C THR A 357 -7.41 -8.65 -6.33
N SER A 358 -7.85 -7.61 -5.64
CA SER A 358 -7.42 -6.24 -5.92
C SER A 358 -6.08 -5.93 -5.26
N LEU A 359 -5.11 -5.49 -6.06
CA LEU A 359 -3.72 -5.28 -5.65
C LEU A 359 -3.29 -3.85 -5.97
N CYS A 360 -2.51 -3.25 -5.08
CA CYS A 360 -1.91 -1.93 -5.27
C CYS A 360 -0.42 -1.96 -4.93
N PHE A 361 0.41 -1.42 -5.82
CA PHE A 361 1.86 -1.36 -5.70
C PHE A 361 2.30 0.09 -5.70
N ALA A 362 2.93 0.55 -4.62
CA ALA A 362 3.47 1.89 -4.48
C ALA A 362 5.00 1.83 -4.33
N SER A 363 5.73 2.18 -5.39
CA SER A 363 7.19 2.31 -5.38
C SER A 363 7.61 3.75 -5.13
N CYS A 364 8.41 3.99 -4.10
CA CYS A 364 8.71 5.33 -3.59
C CYS A 364 10.20 5.66 -3.62
N HIS A 365 10.52 6.95 -3.71
CA HIS A 365 11.84 7.51 -3.45
C HIS A 365 11.62 8.75 -2.58
N LEU A 366 11.86 8.63 -1.28
CA LEU A 366 11.53 9.68 -0.30
C LEU A 366 12.73 10.58 0.00
N ALA A 367 12.47 11.72 0.66
CA ALA A 367 13.51 12.69 1.02
C ALA A 367 14.73 12.07 1.73
N ALA A 368 15.93 12.42 1.24
CA ALA A 368 17.21 11.94 1.74
C ALA A 368 17.68 12.71 2.98
N HIS A 369 18.87 12.37 3.48
CA HIS A 369 19.55 12.94 4.66
C HIS A 369 18.94 12.55 6.02
N GLN A 370 19.74 12.72 7.07
CA GLN A 370 19.50 12.12 8.40
C GLN A 370 18.80 13.03 9.41
N ASP A 371 18.88 14.35 9.22
CA ASP A 371 18.39 15.31 10.20
C ASP A 371 16.86 15.22 10.40
N GLN A 372 16.40 15.73 11.54
CA GLN A 372 14.99 15.66 11.94
C GLN A 372 14.04 16.24 10.89
N LYS A 373 14.41 17.37 10.26
CA LYS A 373 13.61 17.99 9.19
C LYS A 373 13.33 17.04 8.02
N PHE A 374 14.28 16.17 7.69
CA PHE A 374 14.14 15.19 6.61
C PHE A 374 13.34 13.96 7.03
N LEU A 375 13.41 13.56 8.31
CA LEU A 375 12.51 12.55 8.86
C LEU A 375 11.04 13.00 8.78
N ASP A 376 10.78 14.25 9.16
CA ASP A 376 9.44 14.84 9.08
C ASP A 376 8.98 14.98 7.62
N LYS A 377 9.89 15.36 6.71
CA LYS A 377 9.63 15.40 5.27
C LYS A 377 9.28 14.01 4.71
N ARG A 378 10.01 12.94 5.07
CA ARG A 378 9.66 11.56 4.66
C ARG A 378 8.26 11.15 5.10
N ASN A 379 7.87 11.50 6.33
CA ASN A 379 6.52 11.25 6.83
C ASN A 379 5.46 12.05 6.05
N SER A 380 5.77 13.30 5.69
CA SER A 380 4.92 14.15 4.85
C SER A 380 4.79 13.62 3.41
N ASP A 381 5.88 13.12 2.84
CA ASP A 381 5.89 12.49 1.51
C ASP A 381 5.00 11.25 1.50
N CYS A 382 5.09 10.40 2.54
CA CYS A 382 4.20 9.24 2.70
C CYS A 382 2.72 9.67 2.73
N ALA A 383 2.39 10.72 3.49
CA ALA A 383 1.02 11.23 3.55
C ALA A 383 0.53 11.77 2.19
N THR A 384 1.38 12.51 1.48
CA THR A 384 1.08 13.04 0.15
C THR A 384 0.81 11.92 -0.86
N ILE A 385 1.67 10.89 -0.89
CA ILE A 385 1.51 9.75 -1.79
C ILE A 385 0.26 8.91 -1.42
N LEU A 386 -0.02 8.70 -0.13
CA LEU A 386 -1.24 7.98 0.31
C LEU A 386 -2.53 8.70 -0.06
N SER A 387 -2.48 10.04 -0.15
CA SER A 387 -3.63 10.86 -0.55
C SER A 387 -3.99 10.76 -2.03
N ALA A 388 -3.17 10.05 -2.83
CA ALA A 388 -3.47 9.77 -4.23
C ALA A 388 -4.86 9.14 -4.38
N GLN A 389 -5.62 9.63 -5.34
CA GLN A 389 -7.01 9.25 -5.53
C GLN A 389 -7.13 8.30 -6.72
N PHE A 390 -7.39 7.03 -6.43
CA PHE A 390 -7.97 6.08 -7.39
C PHE A 390 -9.45 5.93 -7.07
N GLY A 391 -10.30 5.78 -8.07
CA GLY A 391 -11.72 5.44 -7.83
C GLY A 391 -12.46 6.35 -6.85
N GLN A 392 -12.68 5.85 -5.62
CA GLN A 392 -13.58 6.47 -4.64
C GLN A 392 -12.97 7.74 -4.01
N LYS A 393 -13.74 8.83 -4.04
CA LYS A 393 -13.31 10.15 -3.56
C LYS A 393 -13.02 10.14 -2.06
N ASN A 394 -11.90 10.77 -1.69
CA ASN A 394 -11.42 10.93 -0.32
C ASN A 394 -11.10 9.60 0.40
N VAL A 395 -10.94 8.51 -0.34
CA VAL A 395 -10.50 7.23 0.21
C VAL A 395 -9.03 7.04 -0.13
N SER A 396 -8.15 6.97 0.87
CA SER A 396 -6.74 6.71 0.62
C SER A 396 -6.52 5.32 0.05
N ILE A 397 -5.43 5.15 -0.71
CA ILE A 397 -5.16 3.91 -1.47
C ILE A 397 -5.22 2.64 -0.61
N ASP A 398 -4.80 2.74 0.65
CA ASP A 398 -4.69 1.62 1.59
C ASP A 398 -6.01 1.22 2.27
N HIS A 399 -7.12 1.81 1.82
CA HIS A 399 -8.49 1.46 2.19
C HIS A 399 -9.34 0.98 0.99
N GLN A 400 -8.76 0.89 -0.21
CA GLN A 400 -9.50 0.59 -1.46
C GLN A 400 -9.21 -0.78 -2.05
N PHE A 401 -8.10 -1.42 -1.67
CA PHE A 401 -7.64 -2.67 -2.30
C PHE A 401 -7.41 -3.75 -1.25
N ASP A 402 -7.65 -5.01 -1.62
CA ASP A 402 -7.50 -6.17 -0.74
C ASP A 402 -6.12 -6.20 -0.11
N HIS A 403 -5.08 -5.97 -0.94
CA HIS A 403 -3.68 -5.94 -0.54
C HIS A 403 -2.92 -4.78 -1.21
N CYS A 404 -2.23 -3.99 -0.40
CA CYS A 404 -1.35 -2.92 -0.83
C CYS A 404 0.10 -3.23 -0.45
N PHE A 405 1.04 -2.91 -1.32
CA PHE A 405 2.48 -3.06 -1.13
C PHE A 405 3.15 -1.70 -1.28
N TRP A 406 3.96 -1.31 -0.30
CA TRP A 406 4.68 -0.04 -0.26
C TRP A 406 6.17 -0.30 -0.15
N PHE A 407 6.95 0.13 -1.14
CA PHE A 407 8.35 -0.26 -1.24
C PHE A 407 9.17 0.78 -1.98
N GLY A 408 10.50 0.64 -1.97
CA GLY A 408 11.37 1.64 -2.58
C GLY A 408 12.56 1.99 -1.70
N ASP A 409 13.29 3.02 -2.14
CA ASP A 409 14.21 3.77 -1.30
C ASP A 409 13.41 4.75 -0.43
N LEU A 410 13.08 4.30 0.78
CA LEU A 410 12.32 5.11 1.74
C LEU A 410 13.22 6.06 2.53
N ASN A 411 14.54 5.97 2.38
CA ASN A 411 15.54 6.88 2.95
C ASN A 411 15.51 7.09 4.49
N TYR A 412 14.75 6.31 5.25
CA TYR A 412 14.82 6.31 6.71
C TYR A 412 16.18 5.78 7.19
N ARG A 413 16.70 6.36 8.27
CA ARG A 413 18.08 6.12 8.74
C ARG A 413 18.12 5.32 10.03
N LEU A 414 19.28 4.71 10.30
CA LEU A 414 19.56 4.10 11.59
C LEU A 414 19.93 5.19 12.62
N ASP A 415 19.29 5.14 13.78
CA ASP A 415 19.57 6.02 14.92
C ASP A 415 19.64 5.23 16.23
N LEU A 416 20.86 4.99 16.72
CA LEU A 416 21.09 4.27 17.98
C LEU A 416 20.56 5.00 19.23
N SER A 417 20.06 6.24 19.08
CA SER A 417 19.45 7.00 20.17
C SER A 417 18.10 6.44 20.61
N TYR A 418 17.40 5.68 19.75
CA TYR A 418 16.15 5.03 20.14
C TYR A 418 16.32 4.01 21.27
N SER A 419 17.36 3.16 21.20
CA SER A 419 17.64 2.17 22.25
C SER A 419 18.65 2.66 23.30
N ALA A 420 19.52 3.60 22.93
CA ALA A 420 20.57 4.12 23.80
C ALA A 420 20.68 5.65 23.66
N PRO A 421 19.79 6.42 24.32
CA PRO A 421 19.74 7.87 24.21
C PRO A 421 21.01 8.50 24.79
N ARG A 422 21.88 9.00 23.90
CA ARG A 422 23.06 9.80 24.27
C ARG A 422 23.57 10.56 23.07
N GLN A 423 24.26 11.66 23.32
CA GLN A 423 24.89 12.45 22.28
C GLN A 423 26.02 11.65 21.60
N ARG A 424 25.97 11.61 20.27
CA ARG A 424 27.00 11.02 19.41
C ARG A 424 27.31 12.03 18.31
N ASN A 425 28.59 12.21 18.02
CA ASN A 425 28.97 12.80 16.74
C ASN A 425 28.86 11.73 15.64
N HIS A 426 28.91 12.16 14.39
CA HIS A 426 28.76 11.29 13.22
C HIS A 426 29.72 10.09 13.22
N GLU A 427 31.01 10.35 13.46
CA GLU A 427 32.07 9.32 13.48
C GLU A 427 31.82 8.23 14.53
N LYS A 428 31.51 8.62 15.77
CA LYS A 428 31.20 7.68 16.86
C LYS A 428 29.97 6.86 16.54
N HIS A 429 28.94 7.49 15.96
CA HIS A 429 27.73 6.79 15.58
C HIS A 429 28.01 5.74 14.49
N CYS A 430 28.75 6.11 13.44
CA CYS A 430 29.18 5.18 12.39
C CYS A 430 30.00 4.02 12.96
N ALA A 431 30.95 4.28 13.84
CA ALA A 431 31.80 3.25 14.45
C ALA A 431 30.99 2.23 15.26
N GLU A 432 30.00 2.70 16.03
CA GLU A 432 29.10 1.84 16.81
C GLU A 432 28.18 1.01 15.92
N VAL A 433 27.57 1.62 14.90
CA VAL A 433 26.78 0.91 13.91
C VAL A 433 27.62 -0.16 13.21
N MET A 434 28.83 0.17 12.77
CA MET A 434 29.74 -0.78 12.14
C MET A 434 30.17 -1.91 13.09
N THR A 435 30.27 -1.66 14.39
CA THR A 435 30.52 -2.71 15.39
C THR A 435 29.37 -3.71 15.41
N LEU A 436 28.13 -3.24 15.40
CA LEU A 436 26.94 -4.08 15.33
C LEU A 436 26.84 -4.82 13.99
N VAL A 437 27.20 -4.17 12.87
CA VAL A 437 27.23 -4.77 11.53
C VAL A 437 28.24 -5.92 11.47
N ARG A 438 29.48 -5.71 11.92
CA ARG A 438 30.51 -6.76 11.96
C ARG A 438 30.11 -7.92 12.87
N ALA A 439 29.42 -7.63 13.98
CA ALA A 439 28.88 -8.63 14.89
C ALA A 439 27.56 -9.27 14.40
N LYS A 440 27.07 -8.91 13.21
CA LYS A 440 25.82 -9.38 12.60
C LYS A 440 24.60 -9.21 13.50
N LYS A 441 24.54 -8.13 14.29
CA LYS A 441 23.46 -7.83 15.24
C LYS A 441 22.27 -7.14 14.55
N TRP A 442 21.70 -7.80 13.53
CA TRP A 442 20.62 -7.24 12.70
C TRP A 442 19.37 -6.90 13.49
N VAL A 443 19.00 -7.72 14.47
CA VAL A 443 17.85 -7.46 15.34
C VAL A 443 18.02 -6.15 16.11
N THR A 444 19.21 -5.92 16.69
CA THR A 444 19.53 -4.69 17.42
C THR A 444 19.54 -3.47 16.50
N LEU A 445 20.09 -3.60 15.30
CA LEU A 445 20.05 -2.52 14.31
C LEU A 445 18.61 -2.21 13.90
N ASN A 446 17.79 -3.22 13.62
CA ASN A 446 16.39 -3.04 13.24
C ASN A 446 15.55 -2.37 14.35
N GLN A 447 15.86 -2.59 15.63
CA GLN A 447 15.23 -1.88 16.75
C GLN A 447 15.53 -0.37 16.78
N ASN A 448 16.56 0.07 16.05
CA ASN A 448 17.00 1.47 15.96
C ASN A 448 16.72 2.07 14.57
N ASP A 449 15.85 1.44 13.77
CA ASP A 449 15.42 1.93 12.46
C ASP A 449 14.36 3.05 12.61
N GLN A 450 14.61 4.25 12.08
CA GLN A 450 13.66 5.36 12.13
C GLN A 450 12.28 4.97 11.61
N LEU A 451 12.17 4.22 10.51
CA LEU A 451 10.87 3.86 9.93
C LEU A 451 10.05 3.01 10.88
N LYS A 452 10.68 2.05 11.57
CA LYS A 452 10.02 1.20 12.56
C LYS A 452 9.33 2.07 13.63
N HIS A 453 10.06 3.04 14.17
CA HIS A 453 9.52 3.96 15.17
C HIS A 453 8.42 4.85 14.60
N GLN A 454 8.53 5.37 13.37
CA GLN A 454 7.47 6.18 12.78
C GLN A 454 6.16 5.39 12.55
N VAL A 455 6.25 4.10 12.22
CA VAL A 455 5.09 3.22 12.06
C VAL A 455 4.50 2.84 13.42
N GLU A 456 5.33 2.44 14.40
CA GLU A 456 4.90 2.05 15.74
C GLU A 456 4.27 3.23 16.51
N ASP A 457 4.83 4.43 16.37
CA ASP A 457 4.31 5.68 16.92
C ASP A 457 3.11 6.25 16.15
N LYS A 458 2.69 5.59 15.04
CA LYS A 458 1.57 6.03 14.18
C LYS A 458 1.76 7.43 13.55
N LYS A 459 3.01 7.83 13.32
CA LYS A 459 3.40 9.10 12.68
C LYS A 459 3.44 9.01 11.15
N ALA A 460 3.60 7.80 10.61
CA ALA A 460 3.48 7.50 9.19
C ALA A 460 3.05 6.04 8.98
N LEU A 461 2.38 5.76 7.85
CA LEU A 461 1.98 4.41 7.43
C LEU A 461 1.26 3.61 8.55
N THR A 462 0.37 4.27 9.30
CA THR A 462 -0.41 3.64 10.39
C THR A 462 -1.18 2.41 9.90
N GLY A 463 -0.97 1.29 10.59
CA GLY A 463 -1.61 0.01 10.27
C GLY A 463 -0.94 -0.81 9.16
N TRP A 464 0.16 -0.31 8.57
CA TRP A 464 1.00 -1.09 7.67
C TRP A 464 1.92 -2.04 8.45
N GLU A 465 2.24 -3.18 7.85
CA GLU A 465 3.18 -4.15 8.39
C GLU A 465 4.56 -3.92 7.80
N LEU A 466 5.54 -3.67 8.68
CA LEU A 466 6.96 -3.56 8.35
C LEU A 466 7.68 -4.86 8.78
N PRO A 467 8.09 -5.72 7.84
CA PRO A 467 8.97 -6.85 8.13
C PRO A 467 10.31 -6.38 8.70
N PRO A 468 10.89 -7.10 9.67
CA PRO A 468 12.22 -6.77 10.17
C PRO A 468 13.27 -7.02 9.08
N ALA A 469 14.17 -6.05 8.89
CA ALA A 469 15.33 -6.18 8.01
C ALA A 469 16.43 -6.96 8.74
N LEU A 470 16.42 -8.30 8.60
CA LEU A 470 17.34 -9.21 9.28
C LEU A 470 18.59 -9.55 8.43
N PHE A 471 19.10 -8.55 7.74
CA PHE A 471 20.28 -8.60 6.88
C PHE A 471 21.14 -7.34 7.12
N PRO A 472 22.32 -7.18 6.49
CA PRO A 472 23.13 -5.97 6.66
C PRO A 472 22.47 -4.71 6.05
N PRO A 473 22.72 -3.50 6.59
CA PRO A 473 22.23 -2.25 6.01
C PRO A 473 22.47 -2.13 4.50
N THR A 474 21.49 -1.61 3.76
CA THR A 474 21.53 -1.58 2.29
C THR A 474 22.29 -0.38 1.74
N PHE A 475 22.53 0.65 2.55
CA PHE A 475 23.15 1.93 2.19
C PHE A 475 24.08 2.41 3.32
N LYS A 476 25.11 3.25 3.11
CA LYS A 476 25.76 3.61 1.84
C LYS A 476 26.93 2.66 1.63
N ARG A 477 26.83 1.81 0.60
CA ARG A 477 27.84 0.81 0.29
C ARG A 477 28.93 1.39 -0.59
N VAL A 478 30.14 0.84 -0.50
CA VAL A 478 31.17 1.10 -1.52
C VAL A 478 30.78 0.32 -2.77
N ARG A 479 30.78 0.98 -3.94
CA ARG A 479 30.48 0.32 -5.21
C ARG A 479 31.54 -0.73 -5.52
N HIS A 480 31.12 -1.82 -6.17
CA HIS A 480 31.93 -2.96 -6.56
C HIS A 480 32.57 -3.75 -5.41
N THR A 481 32.12 -3.52 -4.17
CA THR A 481 32.46 -4.34 -3.00
C THR A 481 31.22 -5.01 -2.41
N LEU A 482 31.42 -6.09 -1.67
CA LEU A 482 30.32 -6.86 -1.10
C LEU A 482 29.89 -6.33 0.26
N ASP A 483 30.85 -6.03 1.14
CA ASP A 483 30.63 -5.80 2.57
C ASP A 483 31.16 -4.47 3.12
N GLU A 484 31.70 -3.58 2.27
CA GLU A 484 32.23 -2.28 2.68
C GLU A 484 31.19 -1.15 2.63
N TYR A 485 31.41 -0.12 3.47
CA TYR A 485 30.52 1.03 3.63
C TYR A 485 31.29 2.36 3.52
N LEU A 486 30.66 3.34 2.89
CA LEU A 486 31.13 4.73 2.87
C LEU A 486 30.57 5.46 4.09
N LEU A 487 31.44 5.78 5.05
CA LEU A 487 31.05 6.32 6.35
C LEU A 487 30.75 7.82 6.36
N GLU A 488 30.68 8.47 5.20
CA GLU A 488 30.08 9.81 5.03
C GLU A 488 28.61 9.83 5.48
N ARG A 489 27.95 8.68 5.40
CA ARG A 489 26.59 8.43 5.89
C ARG A 489 26.61 7.26 6.86
N VAL A 490 25.79 7.34 7.90
CA VAL A 490 25.59 6.21 8.81
C VAL A 490 24.99 5.04 8.00
N PRO A 491 25.61 3.84 8.02
CA PRO A 491 25.03 2.66 7.40
C PRO A 491 23.58 2.49 7.85
N SER A 492 22.66 2.46 6.90
CA SER A 492 21.22 2.51 7.12
C SER A 492 20.51 1.51 6.23
N TYR A 493 19.41 1.00 6.73
CA TYR A 493 18.45 0.33 5.88
C TYR A 493 17.68 1.46 5.17
N CYS A 494 17.91 1.75 3.90
CA CYS A 494 17.10 2.73 3.16
C CYS A 494 15.97 2.06 2.37
N ASP A 495 16.25 0.87 1.85
CA ASP A 495 15.35 0.11 0.98
C ASP A 495 14.41 -0.78 1.80
N ARG A 496 13.09 -0.72 1.57
CA ARG A 496 12.07 -1.48 2.32
C ARG A 496 10.97 -2.05 1.44
N VAL A 497 10.26 -3.03 2.01
CA VAL A 497 8.94 -3.46 1.57
C VAL A 497 8.03 -3.53 2.78
N LEU A 498 6.89 -2.86 2.72
CA LEU A 498 5.78 -2.91 3.67
C LEU A 498 4.53 -3.40 2.94
N TYR A 499 3.56 -3.89 3.70
CA TYR A 499 2.28 -4.29 3.14
C TYR A 499 1.13 -4.01 4.11
N LYS A 500 -0.07 -3.84 3.55
CA LYS A 500 -1.31 -3.68 4.31
C LYS A 500 -2.42 -4.43 3.59
N SER A 501 -3.32 -5.03 4.35
CA SER A 501 -4.52 -5.68 3.82
C SER A 501 -5.76 -5.06 4.43
N LEU A 502 -6.89 -5.12 3.73
CA LEU A 502 -8.16 -4.74 4.33
C LEU A 502 -8.47 -5.60 5.57
N PRO A 503 -9.26 -5.06 6.53
CA PRO A 503 -9.65 -5.80 7.73
C PRO A 503 -10.20 -7.20 7.39
N GLY A 504 -9.76 -8.22 8.12
CA GLY A 504 -10.16 -9.61 7.86
C GLY A 504 -9.38 -10.32 6.74
N LEU A 505 -8.68 -9.59 5.85
CA LEU A 505 -7.87 -10.19 4.78
C LEU A 505 -6.39 -10.38 5.14
N ARG A 506 -5.92 -9.87 6.28
CA ARG A 506 -4.52 -10.04 6.73
C ARG A 506 -4.06 -11.50 6.68
N GLY A 507 -4.91 -12.46 7.06
CA GLY A 507 -4.57 -13.88 7.05
C GLY A 507 -4.38 -14.49 5.65
N ASN A 508 -4.86 -13.81 4.62
CA ASN A 508 -4.71 -14.23 3.22
C ASN A 508 -3.35 -13.81 2.63
N LEU A 509 -2.64 -12.87 3.26
CA LEU A 509 -1.34 -12.39 2.79
C LEU A 509 -0.24 -12.93 3.72
N LYS A 510 0.65 -13.75 3.16
CA LYS A 510 1.77 -14.35 3.91
C LYS A 510 3.09 -13.97 3.29
N LEU A 511 3.91 -13.20 4.01
CA LEU A 511 5.31 -13.00 3.69
C LEU A 511 6.06 -14.34 3.82
N GLN A 512 6.65 -14.80 2.72
CA GLN A 512 7.46 -16.02 2.68
C GLN A 512 8.93 -15.71 2.96
N ARG A 513 9.43 -14.60 2.39
CA ARG A 513 10.84 -14.22 2.47
C ARG A 513 11.00 -12.72 2.27
N PHE A 514 11.92 -12.10 3.00
CA PHE A 514 12.42 -10.75 2.74
C PHE A 514 13.95 -10.79 2.77
N SER A 515 14.61 -10.34 1.70
CA SER A 515 16.06 -10.51 1.52
C SER A 515 16.72 -9.31 0.85
N CYS A 516 18.02 -9.18 1.13
CA CYS A 516 18.95 -8.29 0.46
C CYS A 516 19.90 -9.13 -0.42
N PHE A 517 20.31 -8.60 -1.57
CA PHE A 517 21.14 -9.30 -2.55
C PHE A 517 22.52 -8.65 -2.68
N GLU A 518 23.42 -8.99 -1.75
CA GLU A 518 24.72 -8.31 -1.58
C GLU A 518 25.69 -8.50 -2.77
N ALA A 519 25.53 -9.59 -3.52
CA ALA A 519 26.34 -9.92 -4.70
C ALA A 519 26.15 -8.90 -5.84
N ILE A 520 25.00 -8.21 -5.88
CA ILE A 520 24.78 -7.08 -6.79
C ILE A 520 25.37 -5.83 -6.14
N ALA A 521 26.48 -5.35 -6.69
CA ALA A 521 27.31 -4.31 -6.08
C ALA A 521 27.57 -3.09 -6.98
N THR A 522 26.86 -2.93 -8.10
CA THR A 522 27.09 -1.79 -9.02
C THR A 522 26.65 -0.45 -8.45
N SER A 523 25.70 -0.46 -7.50
CA SER A 523 25.17 0.71 -6.79
C SER A 523 25.72 0.76 -5.36
N ASP A 524 25.69 1.94 -4.76
CA ASP A 524 25.89 2.16 -3.33
C ASP A 524 24.66 1.76 -2.48
N HIS A 525 23.59 1.32 -3.14
CA HIS A 525 22.49 0.58 -2.54
C HIS A 525 22.49 -0.90 -2.97
N LYS A 526 22.11 -1.80 -2.06
CA LYS A 526 21.87 -3.21 -2.36
C LYS A 526 20.39 -3.47 -2.70
N PRO A 527 20.09 -4.26 -3.75
CA PRO A 527 18.71 -4.63 -4.06
C PRO A 527 18.05 -5.40 -2.93
N VAL A 528 16.73 -5.22 -2.79
CA VAL A 528 15.90 -5.99 -1.87
C VAL A 528 14.75 -6.67 -2.61
N ALA A 529 14.26 -7.79 -2.07
CA ALA A 529 13.01 -8.38 -2.53
C ALA A 529 12.24 -9.06 -1.40
N ALA A 530 10.92 -9.01 -1.49
CA ALA A 530 9.99 -9.70 -0.63
C ALA A 530 9.04 -10.60 -1.45
N ALA A 531 8.93 -11.85 -1.07
CA ALA A 531 8.07 -12.84 -1.70
C ALA A 531 6.83 -13.10 -0.83
N PHE A 532 5.66 -13.10 -1.43
CA PHE A 532 4.37 -13.25 -0.77
C PHE A 532 3.55 -14.38 -1.39
N GLN A 533 2.74 -15.02 -0.54
CA GLN A 533 1.62 -15.87 -0.96
C GLN A 533 0.32 -15.15 -0.61
N VAL A 534 -0.59 -15.05 -1.58
CA VAL A 534 -1.86 -14.32 -1.46
C VAL A 534 -3.03 -15.24 -1.77
N GLY A 535 -3.88 -15.50 -0.78
CA GLY A 535 -5.14 -16.21 -0.99
C GLY A 535 -6.07 -15.37 -1.86
N GLN A 536 -6.68 -15.99 -2.88
CA GLN A 536 -7.56 -15.26 -3.79
C GLN A 536 -8.86 -14.82 -3.10
N THR A 537 -9.22 -13.55 -3.26
CA THR A 537 -10.54 -13.05 -2.88
C THR A 537 -11.62 -13.70 -3.76
N PRO A 538 -12.76 -14.16 -3.22
CA PRO A 538 -13.84 -14.68 -4.04
C PRO A 538 -14.48 -13.59 -4.90
N HIS A 539 -14.94 -13.96 -6.11
CA HIS A 539 -15.75 -13.06 -6.92
C HIS A 539 -17.07 -12.74 -6.20
N ILE A 540 -17.33 -11.46 -5.93
CA ILE A 540 -18.56 -10.98 -5.29
C ILE A 540 -19.59 -10.66 -6.37
N ASN A 541 -20.77 -11.26 -6.30
CA ASN A 541 -21.87 -10.92 -7.21
C ASN A 541 -22.70 -9.79 -6.60
N SER A 542 -22.45 -8.55 -7.02
CA SER A 542 -23.34 -7.43 -6.73
C SER A 542 -24.59 -7.50 -7.64
N GLY A 543 -25.76 -7.78 -7.06
CA GLY A 543 -27.06 -7.94 -7.71
C GLY A 543 -27.93 -6.67 -7.74
N SER A 544 -29.22 -6.84 -8.07
CA SER A 544 -30.19 -5.73 -8.17
C SER A 544 -30.64 -5.21 -6.80
N THR A 545 -31.21 -4.01 -6.78
CA THR A 545 -31.75 -3.35 -5.58
C THR A 545 -32.93 -4.09 -4.92
N GLU A 546 -33.59 -5.01 -5.63
CA GLU A 546 -34.80 -5.69 -5.14
C GLU A 546 -34.51 -6.74 -4.06
N ASN A 547 -33.26 -7.21 -3.94
CA ASN A 547 -32.86 -8.27 -3.01
C ASN A 547 -31.57 -7.92 -2.24
N SER A 548 -31.41 -6.64 -1.86
CA SER A 548 -30.23 -6.17 -1.12
C SER A 548 -30.21 -6.62 0.33
N THR A 549 -29.01 -6.80 0.89
CA THR A 549 -28.79 -6.95 2.33
C THR A 549 -28.89 -5.62 3.04
N LEU A 550 -29.66 -5.56 4.13
CA LEU A 550 -29.80 -4.38 4.97
C LEU A 550 -28.69 -4.36 6.02
N VAL A 551 -27.97 -3.24 6.12
CA VAL A 551 -26.97 -2.98 7.16
C VAL A 551 -27.40 -1.76 7.97
N GLU A 552 -27.61 -1.97 9.27
CA GLU A 552 -28.00 -0.93 10.22
C GLU A 552 -26.87 -0.68 11.20
N ILE A 553 -26.59 0.60 11.43
CA ILE A 553 -25.55 1.06 12.36
C ILE A 553 -26.24 1.83 13.49
N SER A 554 -25.96 1.44 14.75
CA SER A 554 -26.48 2.12 15.94
C SER A 554 -25.34 2.57 16.85
N ASP A 555 -25.63 3.50 17.76
CA ASP A 555 -24.67 4.02 18.75
C ASP A 555 -23.36 4.56 18.11
N LEU A 556 -23.41 5.05 16.87
CA LEU A 556 -22.23 5.54 16.16
C LEU A 556 -21.64 6.75 16.90
N THR A 557 -20.37 6.66 17.25
CA THR A 557 -19.64 7.67 18.02
C THR A 557 -18.22 7.82 17.48
N GLY A 558 -17.77 9.06 17.30
CA GLY A 558 -16.36 9.40 17.09
C GLY A 558 -15.69 9.79 18.40
N LYS A 559 -14.41 9.46 18.54
CA LYS A 559 -13.60 9.81 19.72
C LYS A 559 -12.27 10.38 19.26
N SER A 560 -11.89 11.52 19.85
CA SER A 560 -10.60 12.17 19.61
C SER A 560 -10.29 12.32 18.12
N LEU A 561 -11.30 12.73 17.34
CA LEU A 561 -11.11 13.11 15.93
C LEU A 561 -10.27 14.39 15.86
N LEU A 562 -9.71 14.67 14.68
CA LEU A 562 -8.97 15.92 14.46
C LEU A 562 -9.92 17.12 14.59
N GLY A 563 -9.47 18.19 15.22
CA GLY A 563 -10.14 19.49 15.18
C GLY A 563 -9.48 20.35 14.11
N LEU A 564 -10.19 20.67 13.05
CA LEU A 564 -9.66 21.40 11.88
C LEU A 564 -10.10 22.88 11.87
N ASP A 565 -11.14 23.23 12.62
CA ASP A 565 -11.56 24.61 12.80
C ASP A 565 -10.55 25.43 13.60
N LEU A 566 -10.60 26.76 13.44
CA LEU A 566 -9.79 27.70 14.22
C LEU A 566 -9.93 27.53 15.74
N ALA A 567 -11.08 27.04 16.21
CA ALA A 567 -11.33 26.77 17.62
C ALA A 567 -10.72 25.44 18.12
N GLY A 568 -10.08 24.66 17.24
CA GLY A 568 -9.59 23.31 17.53
C GLY A 568 -10.70 22.26 17.65
N LEU A 569 -11.88 22.55 17.10
CA LEU A 569 -13.04 21.65 16.98
C LEU A 569 -13.29 21.33 15.50
N SER A 570 -14.38 20.63 15.20
CA SER A 570 -14.85 20.32 13.85
C SER A 570 -16.36 20.11 13.83
N ASP A 571 -16.95 20.06 12.65
CA ASP A 571 -18.33 19.74 12.33
C ASP A 571 -18.43 18.36 11.60
N PRO A 572 -18.11 17.24 12.28
CA PRO A 572 -17.98 15.94 11.64
C PRO A 572 -19.29 15.36 11.09
N TYR A 573 -19.17 14.72 9.93
CA TYR A 573 -20.14 13.78 9.36
C TYR A 573 -19.44 12.61 8.67
N VAL A 574 -20.14 11.48 8.45
CA VAL A 574 -19.55 10.26 7.87
C VAL A 574 -20.24 9.91 6.56
N LYS A 575 -19.47 9.70 5.49
CA LYS A 575 -19.92 9.11 4.22
C LYS A 575 -19.60 7.61 4.17
N PHE A 576 -20.52 6.82 3.64
CA PHE A 576 -20.41 5.36 3.58
C PHE A 576 -20.11 4.86 2.16
N TYR A 577 -18.90 4.33 2.01
CA TYR A 577 -18.35 3.72 0.80
C TYR A 577 -18.17 2.21 1.02
N SER A 578 -17.72 1.49 0.00
CA SER A 578 -17.40 0.07 0.15
C SER A 578 -16.20 -0.39 -0.67
N THR A 579 -15.64 -1.53 -0.28
CA THR A 579 -14.78 -2.34 -1.14
C THR A 579 -15.44 -3.72 -1.27
N PRO A 580 -15.80 -4.19 -2.48
CA PRO A 580 -15.69 -3.49 -3.77
C PRO A 580 -16.57 -2.22 -3.84
N SER A 581 -16.18 -1.27 -4.69
CA SER A 581 -16.74 0.11 -4.73
C SER A 581 -18.22 0.20 -5.10
N ASN A 582 -18.75 -0.85 -5.73
CA ASN A 582 -20.14 -0.93 -6.18
C ASN A 582 -21.05 -1.75 -5.24
N ALA A 583 -20.57 -2.15 -4.05
CA ALA A 583 -21.34 -2.98 -3.14
C ALA A 583 -22.38 -2.20 -2.34
N VAL A 584 -22.12 -0.94 -1.96
CA VAL A 584 -23.09 -0.08 -1.27
C VAL A 584 -23.93 0.68 -2.29
N GLN A 585 -25.25 0.66 -2.10
CA GLN A 585 -26.19 1.40 -2.93
C GLN A 585 -25.99 2.92 -2.78
N VAL A 586 -25.99 3.61 -3.91
CA VAL A 586 -26.01 5.08 -4.00
C VAL A 586 -27.42 5.58 -4.32
N ASP A 587 -27.68 6.85 -4.04
CA ASP A 587 -28.96 7.47 -4.39
C ASP A 587 -29.10 7.72 -5.91
N ALA A 588 -30.24 8.27 -6.34
CA ALA A 588 -30.51 8.55 -7.75
C ALA A 588 -29.54 9.53 -8.41
N SER A 589 -28.82 10.34 -7.61
CA SER A 589 -27.78 11.27 -8.08
C SER A 589 -26.39 10.63 -8.10
N GLY A 590 -26.26 9.39 -7.62
CA GLY A 590 -24.98 8.71 -7.44
C GLY A 590 -24.25 9.11 -6.15
N SER A 591 -24.91 9.81 -5.22
CA SER A 591 -24.31 10.17 -3.94
C SER A 591 -24.36 9.01 -2.96
N HIS A 592 -23.26 8.83 -2.23
CA HIS A 592 -23.16 7.85 -1.16
C HIS A 592 -23.99 8.30 0.06
N PRO A 593 -24.56 7.35 0.83
CA PRO A 593 -25.24 7.65 2.09
C PRO A 593 -24.31 8.37 3.06
N SER A 594 -24.85 9.31 3.85
CA SER A 594 -24.10 10.01 4.88
C SER A 594 -24.92 10.23 6.16
N THR A 595 -24.23 10.38 7.28
CA THR A 595 -24.86 10.82 8.53
C THR A 595 -25.26 12.29 8.46
N ALA A 596 -26.05 12.74 9.44
CA ALA A 596 -26.16 14.17 9.74
C ALA A 596 -24.82 14.72 10.24
N THR A 597 -24.60 16.03 10.05
CA THR A 597 -23.48 16.78 10.63
C THR A 597 -23.72 17.05 12.12
N ILE A 598 -22.68 16.89 12.94
CA ILE A 598 -22.70 17.26 14.36
C ILE A 598 -21.72 18.40 14.55
N SER A 599 -22.20 19.56 14.98
CA SER A 599 -21.36 20.76 15.04
C SER A 599 -20.47 20.83 16.29
N ASN A 600 -19.32 21.50 16.17
CA ASN A 600 -18.43 21.93 17.24
C ASN A 600 -17.98 20.80 18.18
N THR A 601 -17.51 19.67 17.62
CA THR A 601 -17.02 18.55 18.40
C THR A 601 -16.02 17.65 17.67
N CYS A 602 -14.98 17.25 18.39
CA CYS A 602 -14.07 16.17 17.97
C CYS A 602 -14.50 14.79 18.52
N SER A 603 -15.66 14.70 19.17
CA SER A 603 -16.21 13.45 19.72
C SER A 603 -17.73 13.38 19.48
N PRO A 604 -18.16 13.35 18.21
CA PRO A 604 -19.57 13.34 17.84
C PRO A 604 -20.24 12.05 18.29
N LYS A 605 -21.52 12.16 18.66
CA LYS A 605 -22.42 11.01 18.86
C LYS A 605 -23.66 11.20 17.99
N TRP A 606 -23.81 10.36 16.99
CA TRP A 606 -24.98 10.38 16.11
C TRP A 606 -26.09 9.56 16.75
N ARG A 607 -27.31 10.12 16.76
CA ARG A 607 -28.50 9.34 17.08
C ARG A 607 -28.80 8.36 15.96
N ASP A 608 -29.49 7.27 16.27
CA ASP A 608 -29.79 6.24 15.27
C ASP A 608 -30.63 6.77 14.08
N ASP A 609 -31.45 7.81 14.28
CA ASP A 609 -32.19 8.49 13.20
C ASP A 609 -31.30 9.39 12.30
N GLN A 610 -30.08 9.70 12.76
CA GLN A 610 -29.09 10.49 12.02
C GLN A 610 -28.08 9.62 11.26
N VAL A 611 -28.16 8.29 11.39
CA VAL A 611 -27.32 7.34 10.67
C VAL A 611 -28.17 6.62 9.62
N PRO A 612 -27.81 6.70 8.32
CA PRO A 612 -28.61 6.08 7.28
C PRO A 612 -28.58 4.56 7.38
N LYS A 613 -29.70 3.93 7.04
CA LYS A 613 -29.72 2.50 6.74
C LYS A 613 -29.01 2.27 5.41
N LEU A 614 -28.10 1.30 5.36
CA LEU A 614 -27.32 1.01 4.17
C LEU A 614 -27.87 -0.24 3.47
N HIS A 615 -27.97 -0.18 2.16
CA HIS A 615 -28.31 -1.33 1.32
C HIS A 615 -27.04 -1.82 0.62
N VAL A 616 -26.60 -3.03 0.99
CA VAL A 616 -25.50 -3.71 0.31
C VAL A 616 -26.10 -4.59 -0.78
N LEU A 617 -25.67 -4.39 -2.02
CA LEU A 617 -26.18 -5.04 -3.23
C LEU A 617 -25.73 -6.51 -3.36
N CYS A 618 -25.52 -7.20 -2.24
CA CYS A 618 -25.29 -8.64 -2.16
C CYS A 618 -26.47 -9.28 -1.45
N ASP A 619 -26.90 -10.46 -1.87
CA ASP A 619 -28.13 -11.11 -1.38
C ASP A 619 -27.89 -12.37 -0.53
N ASN A 620 -26.62 -12.72 -0.32
CA ASN A 620 -26.22 -13.95 0.34
C ASN A 620 -25.04 -13.74 1.28
N GLU A 621 -24.96 -14.58 2.31
CA GLU A 621 -23.94 -14.50 3.36
C GLU A 621 -22.51 -14.59 2.80
N ARG A 622 -22.28 -15.45 1.80
CA ARG A 622 -20.94 -15.68 1.22
C ARG A 622 -20.35 -14.37 0.69
N ASP A 623 -21.15 -13.63 -0.07
CA ASP A 623 -20.69 -12.42 -0.74
C ASP A 623 -20.62 -11.23 0.23
N VAL A 624 -21.60 -11.07 1.13
CA VAL A 624 -21.61 -9.99 2.14
C VAL A 624 -20.40 -10.06 3.06
N LYS A 625 -19.93 -11.26 3.42
CA LYS A 625 -18.73 -11.43 4.27
C LYS A 625 -17.46 -10.85 3.66
N HIS A 626 -17.40 -10.72 2.34
CA HIS A 626 -16.26 -10.17 1.62
C HIS A 626 -16.41 -8.68 1.28
N VAL A 627 -17.49 -8.02 1.75
CA VAL A 627 -17.66 -6.58 1.64
C VAL A 627 -17.02 -5.89 2.84
N HIS A 628 -16.29 -4.81 2.56
CA HIS A 628 -15.80 -3.87 3.57
C HIS A 628 -16.56 -2.56 3.43
N LEU A 629 -17.07 -2.04 4.55
CA LEU A 629 -17.54 -0.66 4.60
C LEU A 629 -16.36 0.27 4.83
N THR A 630 -16.28 1.32 4.05
CA THR A 630 -15.31 2.40 4.21
C THR A 630 -16.04 3.64 4.71
N LEU A 631 -15.71 4.07 5.92
CA LEU A 631 -16.31 5.20 6.60
C LEU A 631 -15.36 6.39 6.43
N VAL A 632 -15.76 7.34 5.60
CA VAL A 632 -15.00 8.56 5.33
C VAL A 632 -15.54 9.67 6.24
N VAL A 633 -14.73 10.09 7.20
CA VAL A 633 -15.07 11.14 8.16
C VAL A 633 -14.65 12.48 7.56
N MET A 634 -15.62 13.37 7.41
CA MET A 634 -15.48 14.67 6.78
C MET A 634 -15.84 15.76 7.79
N ASP A 635 -15.18 16.91 7.65
CA ASP A 635 -15.51 18.13 8.34
C ASP A 635 -16.37 19.00 7.43
N TYR A 636 -17.52 19.46 7.91
CA TYR A 636 -18.39 20.31 7.11
C TYR A 636 -17.96 21.77 7.24
N ASP A 637 -17.77 22.43 6.09
CA ASP A 637 -17.49 23.86 6.05
C ASP A 637 -18.62 24.64 5.39
N ALA A 638 -19.06 25.72 6.05
CA ALA A 638 -20.06 26.61 5.46
C ALA A 638 -19.52 27.49 4.33
N THR A 639 -18.21 27.81 4.35
CA THR A 639 -17.59 28.80 3.44
C THR A 639 -16.48 28.24 2.57
N SER A 640 -16.09 26.98 2.77
CA SER A 640 -15.05 26.28 2.01
C SER A 640 -15.54 24.90 1.61
N LYS A 641 -14.66 24.13 0.97
CA LYS A 641 -14.92 22.73 0.64
C LYS A 641 -14.60 21.89 1.88
N ASP A 642 -15.53 21.02 2.24
CA ASP A 642 -15.37 20.02 3.31
C ASP A 642 -14.00 19.33 3.32
N ASP A 643 -13.39 19.32 4.49
CA ASP A 643 -12.06 18.75 4.73
C ASP A 643 -12.13 17.28 5.16
N LEU A 644 -11.16 16.50 4.70
CA LEU A 644 -11.06 15.09 5.08
C LEU A 644 -10.44 14.99 6.48
N MET A 645 -11.20 14.47 7.44
CA MET A 645 -10.70 14.21 8.80
C MET A 645 -10.01 12.85 8.90
N GLY A 646 -10.44 11.88 8.09
CA GLY A 646 -9.79 10.57 7.96
C GLY A 646 -10.74 9.46 7.51
N VAL A 647 -10.18 8.26 7.38
CA VAL A 647 -10.87 7.09 6.84
C VAL A 647 -10.77 5.92 7.82
N ALA A 648 -11.85 5.17 7.96
CA ALA A 648 -11.89 3.90 8.68
C ALA A 648 -12.49 2.80 7.80
N SER A 649 -12.12 1.55 8.05
CA SER A 649 -12.68 0.40 7.32
C SER A 649 -13.19 -0.68 8.28
N VAL A 650 -14.35 -1.24 7.98
CA VAL A 650 -15.01 -2.30 8.74
C VAL A 650 -15.31 -3.46 7.80
N SER A 651 -14.80 -4.66 8.10
CA SER A 651 -15.20 -5.88 7.37
C SER A 651 -16.58 -6.35 7.85
N LEU A 652 -17.47 -6.70 6.92
CA LEU A 652 -18.81 -7.18 7.25
C LEU A 652 -18.86 -8.65 7.71
N ASP A 653 -17.73 -9.38 7.61
CA ASP A 653 -17.65 -10.81 7.90
C ASP A 653 -18.25 -11.20 9.27
N LYS A 654 -17.78 -10.51 10.33
CA LYS A 654 -18.15 -10.82 11.72
C LYS A 654 -19.61 -10.48 12.05
N PHE A 655 -20.29 -9.71 11.21
CA PHE A 655 -21.65 -9.21 11.46
C PHE A 655 -22.72 -10.07 10.78
N CYS A 656 -22.32 -10.95 9.86
CA CYS A 656 -23.20 -11.95 9.27
C CYS A 656 -23.55 -13.00 10.33
N GLN A 657 -24.80 -13.04 10.78
CA GLN A 657 -25.29 -13.96 11.81
C GLN A 657 -26.53 -14.70 11.29
N SER A 658 -26.76 -15.92 11.81
CA SER A 658 -27.99 -16.67 11.52
C SER A 658 -29.26 -15.95 11.99
N ARG A 659 -29.14 -15.18 13.09
CA ARG A 659 -30.17 -14.28 13.61
C ARG A 659 -29.63 -12.84 13.67
N PRO A 660 -30.22 -11.88 12.94
CA PRO A 660 -29.78 -10.48 12.96
C PRO A 660 -29.76 -9.90 14.37
N ARG A 661 -28.62 -9.33 14.76
CA ARG A 661 -28.42 -8.65 16.05
C ARG A 661 -27.33 -7.60 15.94
N PHE A 662 -27.38 -6.60 16.80
CA PHE A 662 -26.33 -5.59 16.88
C PHE A 662 -25.06 -6.17 17.53
N ILE A 663 -23.95 -6.11 16.81
CA ILE A 663 -22.62 -6.52 17.27
C ILE A 663 -21.72 -5.27 17.29
N PRO A 664 -20.97 -5.02 18.38
CA PRO A 664 -20.14 -3.83 18.50
C PRO A 664 -18.94 -3.87 17.54
N PHE A 665 -18.50 -2.69 17.13
CA PHE A 665 -17.25 -2.47 16.42
C PHE A 665 -16.49 -1.27 17.00
N GLU A 666 -15.17 -1.31 16.86
CA GLU A 666 -14.27 -0.21 17.14
C GLU A 666 -13.16 -0.25 16.09
N VAL A 667 -12.96 0.86 15.39
CA VAL A 667 -11.99 0.96 14.29
C VAL A 667 -11.23 2.29 14.34
N PRO A 668 -9.91 2.28 14.07
CA PRO A 668 -9.14 3.51 14.01
C PRO A 668 -9.55 4.34 12.79
N VAL A 669 -9.57 5.65 12.98
CA VAL A 669 -9.62 6.63 11.89
C VAL A 669 -8.19 7.00 11.55
N VAL A 670 -7.84 6.93 10.27
CA VAL A 670 -6.50 7.21 9.76
C VAL A 670 -6.59 8.27 8.67
N LEU A 671 -5.80 9.33 8.78
CA LEU A 671 -5.67 10.36 7.77
C LEU A 671 -4.29 10.24 7.11
N ASN A 672 -4.25 9.78 5.86
CA ASN A 672 -3.03 9.70 5.06
C ASN A 672 -1.86 9.05 5.81
N GLY A 673 -2.12 7.92 6.47
CA GLY A 673 -1.12 7.15 7.22
C GLY A 673 -0.83 7.65 8.63
N LYS A 674 -1.54 8.65 9.14
CA LYS A 674 -1.44 9.14 10.52
C LYS A 674 -2.70 8.80 11.32
N ALA A 675 -2.55 8.51 12.61
CA ALA A 675 -3.71 8.32 13.48
C ALA A 675 -4.54 9.61 13.58
N ALA A 676 -5.86 9.49 13.44
CA ALA A 676 -6.81 10.62 13.38
C ALA A 676 -8.09 10.38 14.22
N GLY A 677 -7.99 9.52 15.24
CA GLY A 677 -9.08 9.20 16.17
C GLY A 677 -9.63 7.79 16.01
N THR A 678 -10.83 7.55 16.53
CA THR A 678 -11.49 6.25 16.53
C THR A 678 -13.00 6.39 16.29
N LEU A 679 -13.59 5.47 15.52
CA LEU A 679 -15.04 5.29 15.44
C LEU A 679 -15.47 4.04 16.20
N THR A 680 -16.58 4.14 16.92
CA THR A 680 -17.23 3.02 17.62
C THR A 680 -18.71 2.99 17.30
N GLY A 681 -19.33 1.81 17.34
CA GLY A 681 -20.78 1.67 17.19
C GLY A 681 -21.18 0.20 17.24
N LYS A 682 -22.37 -0.11 16.76
CA LYS A 682 -22.84 -1.48 16.56
C LYS A 682 -23.41 -1.64 15.16
N ILE A 683 -23.15 -2.78 14.53
CA ILE A 683 -23.70 -3.14 13.22
C ILE A 683 -24.64 -4.33 13.38
N ARG A 684 -25.79 -4.26 12.71
CA ARG A 684 -26.69 -5.38 12.46
C ARG A 684 -26.80 -5.59 10.95
N ILE A 685 -26.63 -6.83 10.51
CA ILE A 685 -26.85 -7.25 9.12
C ILE A 685 -28.11 -8.11 9.06
N THR A 686 -28.98 -7.81 8.11
CA THR A 686 -30.18 -8.59 7.78
C THR A 686 -30.12 -8.97 6.30
N LEU A 687 -29.90 -10.25 6.02
CA LEU A 687 -29.95 -10.79 4.67
C LEU A 687 -31.41 -10.90 4.19
N PRO A 688 -31.67 -10.92 2.87
CA PRO A 688 -33.00 -11.17 2.34
C PRO A 688 -33.62 -12.47 2.91
N GLY A 689 -34.87 -12.40 3.35
CA GLY A 689 -35.58 -13.52 3.96
C GLY A 689 -35.31 -13.73 5.46
N GLN A 690 -34.36 -13.01 6.07
CA GLN A 690 -34.21 -13.00 7.54
C GLN A 690 -35.21 -12.06 8.24
N ASP A 691 -35.88 -11.18 7.49
CA ASP A 691 -36.94 -10.29 7.98
C ASP A 691 -38.29 -10.98 8.23
N THR A 692 -38.45 -12.25 7.84
CA THR A 692 -39.68 -12.98 8.14
C THR A 692 -39.78 -13.19 9.66
N PRO A 693 -40.81 -12.66 10.34
CA PRO A 693 -41.13 -13.17 11.67
C PRO A 693 -41.31 -14.67 11.51
N LEU A 694 -40.63 -15.47 12.34
CA LEU A 694 -41.09 -16.84 12.55
C LEU A 694 -42.59 -16.74 12.81
N PRO A 695 -43.44 -17.57 12.18
CA PRO A 695 -44.83 -17.65 12.63
C PRO A 695 -44.74 -17.81 14.14
N GLU A 696 -45.45 -16.95 14.88
CA GLU A 696 -45.52 -17.04 16.34
C GLU A 696 -45.53 -18.53 16.64
N GLU A 697 -44.52 -19.02 17.37
CA GLU A 697 -44.68 -20.31 17.99
C GLU A 697 -45.96 -20.12 18.78
N THR A 698 -47.06 -20.63 18.25
CA THR A 698 -48.28 -20.81 19.00
C THR A 698 -47.77 -21.69 20.11
N GLY A 699 -47.47 -21.06 21.26
CA GLY A 699 -47.08 -21.75 22.47
C GLY A 699 -48.04 -22.91 22.63
N PRO A 700 -47.57 -24.06 23.13
CA PRO A 700 -48.26 -25.34 23.02
C PRO A 700 -49.75 -25.11 23.21
N GLN A 701 -50.54 -25.35 22.14
CA GLN A 701 -51.98 -25.17 22.20
C GLN A 701 -52.47 -25.91 23.44
N LEU A 702 -52.90 -25.14 24.43
CA LEU A 702 -53.43 -25.68 25.67
C LEU A 702 -54.79 -26.27 25.31
N ILE A 703 -54.79 -27.53 24.88
CA ILE A 703 -55.99 -28.34 24.77
C ILE A 703 -56.49 -28.52 26.21
N ARG A 704 -57.40 -27.64 26.63
CA ARG A 704 -58.15 -27.83 27.88
C ARG A 704 -59.11 -29.00 27.68
N VAL A 705 -58.70 -30.18 28.14
CA VAL A 705 -59.64 -31.26 28.41
C VAL A 705 -60.38 -30.89 29.71
N ALA A 706 -61.70 -30.78 29.64
CA ALA A 706 -62.52 -30.50 30.82
C ALA A 706 -62.29 -31.61 31.87
N GLY A 707 -61.77 -31.23 33.05
CA GLY A 707 -61.64 -32.13 34.20
C GLY A 707 -60.23 -32.54 34.62
N CYS A 708 -59.15 -32.04 34.01
CA CYS A 708 -57.78 -32.37 34.45
C CYS A 708 -56.89 -31.13 34.61
N HIS A 709 -56.25 -30.98 35.78
CA HIS A 709 -55.27 -29.94 36.09
C HIS A 709 -53.85 -30.52 36.06
N CYS A 710 -53.31 -30.75 34.88
CA CYS A 710 -51.90 -31.08 34.72
C CYS A 710 -51.31 -30.23 33.60
N THR A 711 -50.37 -29.35 33.94
CA THR A 711 -49.43 -28.74 32.99
C THR A 711 -48.21 -29.65 32.91
N LEU A 712 -47.95 -30.23 31.72
CA LEU A 712 -46.67 -30.85 31.41
C LEU A 712 -45.66 -29.73 31.11
N SER A 713 -44.56 -29.71 31.86
CA SER A 713 -43.39 -28.86 31.60
C SER A 713 -42.55 -29.42 30.47
#